data_AF-A0A0P0DDL4-F1
#
_entry.id   AF-A0A0P0DDL4-F1
#
_cell.length_a   1.000
_cell.length_b   1.000
_cell.length_c   1.000
_cell.angle_alpha   90.00
_cell.angle_beta   90.00
_cell.angle_gamma   90.00
#
_symmetry.space_group_name_H-M   'P 1'
#
loop_
_entity.id
_entity.type
_entity.pdbx_description
1 polymer ?
#
loop_
_entity_poly.entity_id
_entity_poly.type
_entity_poly.pdbx_seq_one_letter_code
_entity_poly.pdbx_strand_id
1 'polypeptide(L)'
;MQNKGLVKLFALLFGLVSIYQLSFTFKANQIESNANEMAISKISETEEDYREKRSLEEASYLESIATDTVFNIGIAKFTYNDVKEKAMNLGLDLKGGINVILQISVKDILKGLANHTGNPVFNKALEDASEIQKNSQNTYLEDFFIAFDAIKGDTKLASPDIFYTRELDGEISGTMSDDEVKSIISTKIDESIVSAFEVLRKRIDGLGVTSPNIQRLGNSGRILIELPGVKDVKRAEEYFTTTAQLQFWDAYKGETFFPFLVEANETLKGLVDTKAADEETESQESEEDNKIDDLLGNAATDSTAVAEVNPIFDLIRGQGYQGGPVIASFEVKDKETVLNYLNMPQVRALLPVEQRYVKFAFGKPNKDSEIVDLYALIGNRENEPELSGAVITDARQSFGPTNKPTVSMQMNAKGAKLWEEMTGKAYNQQSQIAIVLDNIVYSAPGVTSGPISGGNSEISGDFTLNEAVDLANVLRAGKLPASADIISSEVVGPSLGQEAIDSGTMSFMIALALVLVWMIVYYGKAGGFADIAMGLNILLIFGILSGLGAVLTLPGIAGIVLTIGMSVDANVLIFERIREEIAKGKGQKEAIQDGFSNALSSILDANITTGLTALILFVFGTGPIKGFATTLLIGIFTSLFTAIFITRLLVDWYSNKGGKLAFATAVTKNLFRNINIEFLKKRKVAYIISATIIIVGLGSLFTNGLDQGIDFVGGRTYLVRFAQDMNPSEVTANLSEVFGSADAKTFGDANQLKITTKYKFNETGTDVDEEIRSMLFNALQSYMPSLNYEQFIDLNDENKQVGLLESFKVSPTIADDIKQASFWAVLGSLIVVFLYILFRFKKWQYSLGAVAAVFHDVLIVLGIFSLTYAFMPFSMEIDQAFIAAILTVIGYSLNDTVVVFDRIREYFGEHTSWEFNKVVDTSLSSTLSRTLNTSLTTLVVLLSIFIFGGDSIRGFMFALIVGVVVGTYSSLFIATPIMYDSVNKLAKKDKKN
;
A
#
# COMPACT_ATOMS: atom_id res chain seq x y z
N MET A 1 -21.14 10.39 -41.54
CA MET A 1 -21.33 11.00 -40.20
C MET A 1 -22.12 12.28 -40.33
N GLN A 2 -23.32 12.35 -39.76
CA GLN A 2 -24.17 13.55 -39.81
C GLN A 2 -23.67 14.70 -38.91
N ASN A 3 -22.74 14.48 -37.97
CA ASN A 3 -22.25 15.49 -37.01
C ASN A 3 -20.71 15.63 -36.97
N LYS A 4 -20.04 15.72 -38.14
CA LYS A 4 -18.57 15.84 -38.20
C LYS A 4 -18.02 17.08 -37.47
N GLY A 5 -18.75 18.20 -37.49
CA GLY A 5 -18.33 19.44 -36.82
C GLY A 5 -18.26 19.30 -35.30
N LEU A 6 -19.29 18.68 -34.71
CA LEU A 6 -19.39 18.46 -33.26
C LEU A 6 -18.28 17.52 -32.76
N VAL A 7 -18.01 16.42 -33.49
CA VAL A 7 -16.91 15.50 -33.14
C VAL A 7 -15.55 16.19 -33.19
N LYS A 8 -15.28 17.03 -34.21
CA LYS A 8 -14.04 17.83 -34.27
C LYS A 8 -13.90 18.76 -33.09
N LEU A 9 -15.00 19.44 -32.73
CA LEU A 9 -15.02 20.36 -31.60
C LEU A 9 -14.69 19.63 -30.30
N PHE A 10 -15.35 18.50 -30.03
CA PHE A 10 -15.06 17.69 -28.84
C PHE A 10 -13.62 17.20 -28.81
N ALA A 11 -13.11 16.63 -29.91
CA ALA A 11 -11.73 16.16 -29.98
C ALA A 11 -10.71 17.27 -29.69
N LEU A 12 -10.94 18.47 -30.24
CA LEU A 12 -10.10 19.62 -30.02
C LEU A 12 -10.20 20.12 -28.57
N LEU A 13 -11.41 20.23 -28.02
CA LEU A 13 -11.62 20.67 -26.63
C LEU A 13 -10.99 19.70 -25.64
N PHE A 14 -11.23 18.40 -25.77
CA PHE A 14 -10.62 17.39 -24.89
C PHE A 14 -9.10 17.37 -25.03
N GLY A 15 -8.56 17.51 -26.25
CA GLY A 15 -7.13 17.62 -26.46
C GLY A 15 -6.53 18.86 -25.78
N LEU A 16 -7.17 20.03 -25.91
CA LEU A 16 -6.73 21.26 -25.26
C LEU A 16 -6.84 21.19 -23.74
N VAL A 17 -7.92 20.61 -23.21
CA VAL A 17 -8.08 20.38 -21.76
C VAL A 17 -7.00 19.44 -21.25
N SER A 18 -6.68 18.37 -21.99
CA SER A 18 -5.61 17.43 -21.61
C SER A 18 -4.24 18.10 -21.57
N ILE A 19 -3.92 18.94 -22.56
CA ILE A 19 -2.68 19.74 -22.57
C ILE A 19 -2.66 20.72 -21.40
N TYR A 20 -3.79 21.38 -21.11
CA TYR A 20 -3.92 22.27 -19.96
C TYR A 20 -3.65 21.54 -18.64
N GLN A 21 -4.25 20.36 -18.41
CA GLN A 21 -4.00 19.59 -17.20
C GLN A 21 -2.53 19.16 -17.08
N LEU A 22 -1.95 18.64 -18.16
CA LEU A 22 -0.55 18.21 -18.14
C LEU A 22 0.44 19.37 -17.94
N SER A 23 0.09 20.58 -18.35
CA SER A 23 0.96 21.76 -18.17
C SER A 23 1.31 22.02 -16.70
N PHE A 24 0.41 21.70 -15.76
CA PHE A 24 0.69 21.80 -14.32
C PHE A 24 1.76 20.81 -13.87
N THR A 25 1.68 19.57 -14.34
CA THR A 25 2.67 18.53 -14.03
C THR A 25 4.06 18.92 -14.53
N PHE A 26 4.17 19.41 -15.76
CA PHE A 26 5.44 19.89 -16.30
C PHE A 26 6.00 21.07 -15.49
N LYS A 27 5.12 21.98 -15.03
CA LYS A 27 5.54 23.14 -14.26
C LYS A 27 5.96 22.78 -12.82
N ALA A 28 5.24 21.88 -12.17
CA ALA A 28 5.59 21.37 -10.85
C ALA A 28 6.98 20.70 -10.86
N ASN A 29 7.19 19.77 -11.81
CA ASN A 29 8.47 19.08 -11.97
C ASN A 29 9.63 20.05 -12.23
N GLN A 30 9.40 21.11 -13.02
CA GLN A 30 10.40 22.15 -13.24
C GLN A 30 10.77 22.89 -11.95
N ILE A 31 9.78 23.24 -11.12
CA ILE A 31 10.02 23.97 -9.87
C ILE A 31 10.75 23.10 -8.84
N GLU A 32 10.29 21.85 -8.67
CA GLU A 32 10.93 20.88 -7.77
C GLU A 32 12.36 20.56 -8.19
N SER A 33 12.62 20.36 -9.48
CA SER A 33 13.98 20.15 -10.00
C SER A 33 14.89 21.34 -9.66
N ASN A 34 14.40 22.58 -9.82
CA ASN A 34 15.18 23.77 -9.48
C ASN A 34 15.41 23.91 -7.96
N ALA A 35 14.43 23.51 -7.14
CA ALA A 35 14.55 23.50 -5.68
C ALA A 35 15.63 22.51 -5.23
N ASN A 36 15.63 21.31 -5.80
CA ASN A 36 16.64 20.30 -5.53
C ASN A 36 18.04 20.76 -5.98
N GLU A 37 18.17 21.30 -7.20
CA GLU A 37 19.45 21.87 -7.68
C GLU A 37 19.98 22.99 -6.76
N MET A 38 19.09 23.83 -6.23
CA MET A 38 19.48 24.87 -5.26
C MET A 38 20.00 24.25 -3.96
N ALA A 39 19.30 23.26 -3.40
CA ALA A 39 19.72 22.56 -2.19
C ALA A 39 21.09 21.89 -2.37
N ILE A 40 21.30 21.19 -3.51
CA ILE A 40 22.58 20.58 -3.88
C ILE A 40 23.69 21.63 -3.97
N SER A 41 23.39 22.82 -4.52
CA SER A 41 24.38 23.90 -4.65
C SER A 41 24.78 24.55 -3.32
N LYS A 42 23.88 24.54 -2.32
CA LYS A 42 24.09 25.17 -1.01
C LYS A 42 24.81 24.25 -0.02
N ILE A 43 24.54 22.94 -0.08
CA ILE A 43 24.98 21.98 0.91
C ILE A 43 25.81 20.90 0.22
N SER A 44 27.07 20.78 0.62
CA SER A 44 28.01 19.80 0.07
C SER A 44 27.70 18.38 0.56
N GLU A 45 27.99 17.38 -0.27
CA GLU A 45 27.88 15.94 0.10
C GLU A 45 28.85 15.52 1.20
N THR A 46 29.84 16.37 1.49
CA THR A 46 30.84 16.17 2.53
C THR A 46 30.40 16.69 3.90
N GLU A 47 29.26 17.37 3.99
CA GLU A 47 28.72 17.82 5.28
C GLU A 47 28.07 16.67 6.05
N GLU A 48 28.21 16.69 7.37
CA GLU A 48 27.42 15.83 8.26
C GLU A 48 25.93 16.14 8.06
N ASP A 49 25.11 15.09 7.98
CA ASP A 49 23.67 15.13 7.70
C ASP A 49 23.29 15.91 6.44
N TYR A 50 24.16 15.94 5.41
CA TYR A 50 23.91 16.73 4.20
C TYR A 50 22.59 16.40 3.51
N ARG A 51 22.16 15.13 3.55
CA ARG A 51 20.88 14.68 2.96
C ARG A 51 19.69 15.33 3.65
N GLU A 52 19.69 15.33 4.99
CA GLU A 52 18.64 15.98 5.79
C GLU A 52 18.65 17.49 5.58
N LYS A 53 19.83 18.10 5.60
CA LYS A 53 19.97 19.54 5.34
C LYS A 53 19.48 19.91 3.95
N ARG A 54 19.83 19.14 2.90
CA ARG A 54 19.35 19.38 1.53
C ARG A 54 17.84 19.25 1.45
N SER A 55 17.31 18.22 2.10
CA SER A 55 15.88 17.99 2.19
C SER A 55 15.13 19.16 2.82
N LEU A 56 15.63 19.68 3.94
CA LEU A 56 15.08 20.83 4.65
C LEU A 56 15.21 22.12 3.85
N GLU A 57 16.34 22.32 3.18
CA GLU A 57 16.56 23.49 2.32
C GLU A 57 15.59 23.50 1.13
N GLU A 58 15.39 22.34 0.50
CA GLU A 58 14.40 22.17 -0.56
C GLU A 58 12.99 22.45 -0.04
N ALA A 59 12.60 21.84 1.09
CA ALA A 59 11.29 22.03 1.69
C ALA A 59 11.06 23.50 2.08
N SER A 60 12.04 24.16 2.68
CA SER A 60 11.99 25.57 3.07
C SER A 60 11.88 26.48 1.86
N TYR A 61 12.61 26.19 0.78
CA TYR A 61 12.48 26.93 -0.47
C TYR A 61 11.06 26.79 -1.06
N LEU A 62 10.55 25.56 -1.16
CA LEU A 62 9.21 25.29 -1.69
C LEU A 62 8.12 25.92 -0.82
N GLU A 63 8.29 25.92 0.51
CA GLU A 63 7.39 26.60 1.45
C GLU A 63 7.43 28.12 1.27
N SER A 64 8.61 28.70 1.04
CA SER A 64 8.76 30.14 0.82
C SER A 64 8.02 30.64 -0.43
N ILE A 65 7.91 29.80 -1.45
CA ILE A 65 7.21 30.11 -2.71
C ILE A 65 5.80 29.50 -2.77
N ALA A 66 5.32 28.87 -1.69
CA ALA A 66 4.07 28.11 -1.67
C ALA A 66 2.87 28.94 -2.16
N THR A 67 2.80 30.19 -1.71
CA THR A 67 1.74 31.15 -2.07
C THR A 67 2.14 32.09 -3.21
N ASP A 68 3.36 32.00 -3.72
CA ASP A 68 3.84 32.86 -4.79
C ASP A 68 3.27 32.44 -6.13
N THR A 69 2.95 33.40 -6.99
CA THR A 69 2.50 33.11 -8.36
C THR A 69 3.66 32.60 -9.20
N VAL A 70 3.71 31.29 -9.43
CA VAL A 70 4.79 30.62 -10.20
C VAL A 70 4.37 30.24 -11.62
N PHE A 71 3.06 30.24 -11.92
CA PHE A 71 2.55 29.88 -13.24
C PHE A 71 1.45 30.82 -13.72
N ASN A 72 1.63 31.42 -14.89
CA ASN A 72 0.68 32.35 -15.50
C ASN A 72 0.42 31.93 -16.95
N ILE A 73 -0.82 31.50 -17.21
CA ILE A 73 -1.27 31.03 -18.53
C ILE A 73 -2.03 32.12 -19.31
N GLY A 74 -1.94 33.38 -18.88
CA GLY A 74 -2.58 34.54 -19.51
C GLY A 74 -4.03 34.76 -19.10
N ILE A 75 -4.79 33.68 -18.84
CA ILE A 75 -6.20 33.73 -18.36
C ILE A 75 -6.35 33.54 -16.85
N ALA A 76 -5.35 32.94 -16.21
CA ALA A 76 -5.33 32.65 -14.77
C ALA A 76 -3.88 32.64 -14.28
N LYS A 77 -3.73 32.99 -13.00
CA LYS A 77 -2.47 32.93 -12.24
C LYS A 77 -2.61 31.85 -11.19
N PHE A 78 -1.59 31.03 -11.05
CA PHE A 78 -1.56 29.91 -10.12
C PHE A 78 -0.35 30.03 -9.20
N THR A 79 -0.59 29.80 -7.92
CA THR A 79 0.45 29.67 -6.90
C THR A 79 1.19 28.35 -7.03
N TYR A 80 2.30 28.16 -6.32
CA TYR A 80 2.95 26.85 -6.29
C TYR A 80 2.03 25.77 -5.73
N ASN A 81 1.29 26.07 -4.65
CA ASN A 81 0.30 25.14 -4.09
C ASN A 81 -0.76 24.75 -5.13
N ASP A 82 -1.30 25.72 -5.89
CA ASP A 82 -2.28 25.43 -6.95
C ASP A 82 -1.68 24.56 -8.07
N VAL A 83 -0.42 24.79 -8.42
CA VAL A 83 0.29 24.03 -9.47
C VAL A 83 0.54 22.61 -8.99
N LYS A 84 0.93 22.45 -7.73
CA LYS A 84 1.23 21.17 -7.12
C LYS A 84 -0.02 20.32 -6.94
N GLU A 85 -1.13 20.90 -6.47
CA GLU A 85 -2.43 20.22 -6.33
C GLU A 85 -2.97 19.69 -7.68
N LYS A 86 -2.64 20.36 -8.78
CA LYS A 86 -3.06 19.97 -10.15
C LYS A 86 -2.04 19.13 -10.89
N ALA A 87 -0.87 18.88 -10.32
CA ALA A 87 0.12 18.01 -10.91
C ALA A 87 -0.36 16.55 -10.86
N MET A 88 0.17 15.72 -11.75
CA MET A 88 -0.13 14.29 -11.75
C MET A 88 0.49 13.64 -10.52
N ASN A 89 -0.35 12.94 -9.76
CA ASN A 89 0.08 12.15 -8.61
C ASN A 89 0.81 10.90 -9.09
N LEU A 90 2.00 10.67 -8.56
CA LEU A 90 2.76 9.44 -8.81
C LEU A 90 2.59 8.49 -7.61
N GLY A 91 2.56 7.20 -7.92
CA GLY A 91 2.47 6.14 -6.93
C GLY A 91 3.74 5.96 -6.13
N LEU A 92 3.60 5.22 -5.04
CA LEU A 92 4.70 4.80 -4.17
C LEU A 92 5.83 4.13 -4.95
N ASP A 93 5.47 3.25 -5.88
CA ASP A 93 6.37 2.48 -6.74
C ASP A 93 7.13 3.33 -7.77
N LEU A 94 6.77 4.61 -7.95
CA LEU A 94 7.48 5.55 -8.82
C LEU A 94 8.23 6.63 -8.04
N LYS A 95 7.74 7.04 -6.86
CA LYS A 95 8.36 8.11 -6.06
C LYS A 95 9.14 7.63 -4.84
N GLY A 96 9.01 6.36 -4.46
CA GLY A 96 9.37 5.89 -3.13
C GLY A 96 8.42 6.44 -2.06
N GLY A 97 8.62 6.05 -0.80
CA GLY A 97 7.82 6.50 0.36
C GLY A 97 7.21 5.34 1.14
N ILE A 98 5.99 5.56 1.67
CA ILE A 98 5.26 4.54 2.45
C ILE A 98 3.78 4.45 2.10
N ASN A 99 3.24 3.24 2.09
CA ASN A 99 1.82 2.91 2.04
C ASN A 99 1.48 2.05 3.27
N VAL A 100 0.61 2.52 4.15
CA VAL A 100 0.17 1.78 5.34
C VAL A 100 -1.34 1.62 5.38
N ILE A 101 -1.75 0.50 5.97
CA ILE A 101 -3.11 0.32 6.49
C ILE A 101 -3.01 0.31 8.01
N LEU A 102 -3.58 1.35 8.62
CA LEU A 102 -3.74 1.46 10.06
C LEU A 102 -5.07 0.87 10.50
N GLN A 103 -5.08 0.19 11.63
CA GLN A 103 -6.28 -0.22 12.32
C GLN A 103 -6.42 0.62 13.59
N ILE A 104 -7.49 1.40 13.69
CA ILE A 104 -7.83 2.06 14.95
C ILE A 104 -8.32 0.99 15.93
N SER A 105 -7.77 0.99 17.14
CA SER A 105 -8.12 0.04 18.20
C SER A 105 -9.54 0.28 18.72
N VAL A 106 -10.50 -0.48 18.19
CA VAL A 106 -11.88 -0.47 18.68
C VAL A 106 -11.95 -0.94 20.14
N LYS A 107 -11.03 -1.81 20.55
CA LYS A 107 -10.85 -2.24 21.95
C LYS A 107 -10.62 -1.05 22.88
N ASP A 108 -9.75 -0.12 22.48
CA ASP A 108 -9.44 1.06 23.28
C ASP A 108 -10.60 2.04 23.31
N ILE A 109 -11.30 2.22 22.18
CA ILE A 109 -12.52 3.04 22.13
C ILE A 109 -13.58 2.47 23.08
N LEU A 110 -13.83 1.16 23.05
CA LEU A 110 -14.78 0.49 23.94
C LEU A 110 -14.40 0.69 25.41
N LYS A 111 -13.12 0.55 25.76
CA LYS A 111 -12.62 0.83 27.11
C LYS A 111 -12.83 2.30 27.51
N GLY A 112 -12.56 3.23 26.61
CA GLY A 112 -12.77 4.67 26.84
C GLY A 112 -14.24 4.99 27.12
N LEU A 113 -15.14 4.54 26.23
CA LEU A 113 -16.60 4.72 26.38
C LEU A 113 -17.15 4.09 27.67
N ALA A 114 -16.54 2.99 28.12
CA ALA A 114 -16.86 2.32 29.38
C ALA A 114 -16.11 2.89 30.59
N ASN A 115 -15.50 4.08 30.47
CA ASN A 115 -14.74 4.77 31.50
C ASN A 115 -13.69 3.87 32.18
N HIS A 116 -12.96 3.10 31.37
CA HIS A 116 -11.93 2.14 31.79
C HIS A 116 -12.39 1.16 32.89
N THR A 117 -13.61 0.64 32.75
CA THR A 117 -14.24 -0.25 33.73
C THR A 117 -13.39 -1.46 34.12
N GLY A 118 -13.43 -1.81 35.41
CA GLY A 118 -12.89 -3.04 35.97
C GLY A 118 -13.84 -4.23 35.88
N ASN A 119 -14.99 -4.12 35.20
CA ASN A 119 -15.96 -5.20 35.11
C ASN A 119 -15.35 -6.46 34.45
N PRO A 120 -15.38 -7.64 35.11
CA PRO A 120 -14.70 -8.84 34.62
C PRO A 120 -15.37 -9.43 33.38
N VAL A 121 -16.69 -9.30 33.23
CA VAL A 121 -17.44 -9.78 32.06
C VAL A 121 -17.06 -8.95 30.84
N PHE A 122 -17.04 -7.63 30.98
CA PHE A 122 -16.64 -6.71 29.90
C PHE A 122 -15.20 -6.96 29.45
N ASN A 123 -14.25 -7.01 30.39
CA ASN A 123 -12.84 -7.20 30.06
C ASN A 123 -12.58 -8.58 29.43
N LYS A 124 -13.24 -9.64 29.93
CA LYS A 124 -13.17 -10.95 29.32
C LYS A 124 -13.77 -10.97 27.91
N ALA A 125 -14.89 -10.26 27.68
CA ALA A 125 -15.48 -10.16 26.34
C ALA A 125 -14.53 -9.48 25.34
N LEU A 126 -13.72 -8.50 25.77
CA LEU A 126 -12.69 -7.90 24.92
C LEU A 126 -11.55 -8.88 24.59
N GLU A 127 -11.12 -9.70 25.55
CA GLU A 127 -10.11 -10.73 25.32
C GLU A 127 -10.62 -11.82 24.36
N ASP A 128 -11.82 -12.35 24.63
CA ASP A 128 -12.48 -13.35 23.80
C ASP A 128 -12.71 -12.82 22.38
N ALA A 129 -13.10 -11.55 22.21
CA ALA A 129 -13.23 -10.91 20.90
C ALA A 129 -11.90 -10.84 20.14
N SER A 130 -10.80 -10.53 20.83
CA SER A 130 -9.46 -10.49 20.21
C SER A 130 -9.05 -11.88 19.69
N GLU A 131 -9.44 -12.95 20.40
CA GLU A 131 -9.16 -14.32 19.97
C GLU A 131 -10.07 -14.75 18.80
N ILE A 132 -11.34 -14.40 18.84
CA ILE A 132 -12.30 -14.65 17.74
C ILE A 132 -11.82 -13.97 16.45
N GLN A 133 -11.35 -12.72 16.55
CA GLN A 133 -10.92 -11.91 15.41
C GLN A 133 -9.80 -12.58 14.59
N LYS A 134 -8.98 -13.44 15.19
CA LYS A 134 -7.91 -14.17 14.47
C LYS A 134 -8.45 -15.07 13.35
N ASN A 135 -9.69 -15.53 13.46
CA ASN A 135 -10.32 -16.44 12.50
C ASN A 135 -11.71 -15.96 12.03
N SER A 136 -12.10 -14.73 12.40
CA SER A 136 -13.40 -14.14 12.11
C SER A 136 -13.31 -13.10 10.99
N GLN A 137 -14.43 -12.92 10.30
CA GLN A 137 -14.60 -11.89 9.26
C GLN A 137 -15.46 -10.73 9.75
N ASN A 138 -15.93 -10.81 10.98
CA ASN A 138 -16.69 -9.74 11.58
C ASN A 138 -15.76 -8.59 11.98
N THR A 139 -16.34 -7.42 12.17
CA THR A 139 -15.65 -6.33 12.84
C THR A 139 -15.35 -6.70 14.30
N TYR A 140 -14.31 -6.11 14.88
CA TYR A 140 -13.98 -6.32 16.30
C TYR A 140 -15.18 -6.01 17.21
N LEU A 141 -16.00 -5.02 16.86
CA LEU A 141 -17.20 -4.65 17.60
C LEU A 141 -18.26 -5.76 17.58
N GLU A 142 -18.49 -6.36 16.43
CA GLU A 142 -19.41 -7.49 16.28
C GLU A 142 -18.91 -8.70 17.07
N ASP A 143 -17.62 -9.02 16.98
CA ASP A 143 -17.02 -10.10 17.76
C ASP A 143 -17.09 -9.81 19.27
N PHE A 144 -16.93 -8.56 19.70
CA PHE A 144 -17.17 -8.14 21.08
C PHE A 144 -18.62 -8.36 21.51
N PHE A 145 -19.61 -8.01 20.68
CA PHE A 145 -21.01 -8.26 21.02
C PHE A 145 -21.32 -9.76 21.09
N ILE A 146 -20.76 -10.57 20.19
CA ILE A 146 -20.89 -12.03 20.22
C ILE A 146 -20.27 -12.60 21.51
N ALA A 147 -19.04 -12.17 21.83
CA ALA A 147 -18.34 -12.60 23.04
C ALA A 147 -19.09 -12.18 24.30
N PHE A 148 -19.54 -10.92 24.38
CA PHE A 148 -20.31 -10.40 25.50
C PHE A 148 -21.61 -11.17 25.67
N ASP A 149 -22.40 -11.35 24.61
CA ASP A 149 -23.67 -12.09 24.68
C ASP A 149 -23.48 -13.55 25.12
N ALA A 150 -22.33 -14.16 24.80
CA ALA A 150 -22.00 -15.52 25.22
C ALA A 150 -21.71 -15.64 26.73
N ILE A 151 -21.20 -14.58 27.38
CA ILE A 151 -20.73 -14.63 28.77
C ILE A 151 -21.50 -13.69 29.74
N LYS A 152 -22.43 -12.86 29.25
CA LYS A 152 -23.04 -11.77 30.03
C LYS A 152 -23.86 -12.18 31.24
N GLY A 153 -24.49 -13.37 31.24
CA GLY A 153 -25.42 -13.76 32.30
C GLY A 153 -26.52 -12.70 32.51
N ASP A 154 -26.61 -12.14 33.72
CA ASP A 154 -27.55 -11.06 34.09
C ASP A 154 -26.99 -9.64 33.85
N THR A 155 -25.72 -9.51 33.45
CA THR A 155 -25.07 -8.22 33.20
C THR A 155 -25.58 -7.61 31.89
N LYS A 156 -26.00 -6.35 31.93
CA LYS A 156 -26.46 -5.60 30.75
C LYS A 156 -25.39 -4.63 30.25
N LEU A 157 -25.38 -4.32 28.96
CA LEU A 157 -24.52 -3.28 28.42
C LEU A 157 -24.83 -1.89 29.03
N ALA A 158 -26.10 -1.64 29.34
CA ALA A 158 -26.59 -0.43 30.00
C ALA A 158 -26.27 -0.36 31.51
N SER A 159 -25.44 -1.25 32.06
CA SER A 159 -25.12 -1.23 33.49
C SER A 159 -24.25 0.00 33.82
N PRO A 160 -24.39 0.60 35.03
CA PRO A 160 -23.62 1.78 35.44
C PRO A 160 -22.09 1.57 35.46
N ASP A 161 -21.67 0.31 35.52
CA ASP A 161 -20.27 -0.12 35.48
C ASP A 161 -19.80 -0.51 34.07
N ILE A 162 -20.61 -0.32 33.03
CA ILE A 162 -20.22 -0.53 31.62
C ILE A 162 -20.49 0.74 30.81
N PHE A 163 -21.64 0.88 30.10
CA PHE A 163 -21.89 2.01 29.20
C PHE A 163 -22.84 3.07 29.76
N TYR A 164 -23.49 2.86 30.90
CA TYR A 164 -24.23 3.94 31.57
C TYR A 164 -23.27 4.82 32.38
N THR A 165 -22.39 5.52 31.68
CA THR A 165 -21.34 6.39 32.22
C THR A 165 -21.72 7.87 32.09
N ARG A 166 -20.97 8.75 32.76
CA ARG A 166 -21.15 10.20 32.64
C ARG A 166 -20.82 10.73 31.24
N GLU A 167 -19.95 10.03 30.51
CA GLU A 167 -19.58 10.38 29.15
C GLU A 167 -20.72 10.15 28.15
N LEU A 168 -21.57 9.17 28.43
CA LEU A 168 -22.74 8.81 27.62
C LEU A 168 -24.07 9.27 28.25
N ASP A 169 -24.01 10.24 29.16
CA ASP A 169 -25.19 10.79 29.83
C ASP A 169 -26.10 11.50 28.83
N GLY A 170 -27.40 11.21 28.89
CA GLY A 170 -28.40 11.66 27.92
C GLY A 170 -28.47 10.82 26.63
N GLU A 171 -27.49 9.95 26.37
CA GLU A 171 -27.50 9.01 25.24
C GLU A 171 -27.86 7.59 25.66
N ILE A 172 -27.28 7.08 26.76
CA ILE A 172 -27.57 5.77 27.32
C ILE A 172 -28.29 5.92 28.66
N SER A 173 -29.32 5.11 28.89
CA SER A 173 -29.99 5.01 30.19
C SER A 173 -29.98 3.57 30.71
N GLY A 174 -29.94 3.40 32.03
CA GLY A 174 -29.90 2.08 32.68
C GLY A 174 -31.12 1.18 32.41
N THR A 175 -32.18 1.71 31.77
CA THR A 175 -33.36 0.95 31.37
C THR A 175 -33.32 0.45 29.92
N MET A 176 -32.33 0.86 29.12
CA MET A 176 -32.20 0.45 27.73
C MET A 176 -31.94 -1.06 27.60
N SER A 177 -32.43 -1.62 26.50
CA SER A 177 -32.08 -2.97 26.08
C SER A 177 -30.66 -3.01 25.50
N ASP A 178 -30.04 -4.20 25.49
CA ASP A 178 -28.70 -4.35 24.91
C ASP A 178 -28.70 -4.00 23.42
N ASP A 179 -29.76 -4.27 22.66
CA ASP A 179 -29.84 -3.96 21.23
C ASP A 179 -29.87 -2.44 20.96
N GLU A 180 -30.54 -1.66 21.82
CA GLU A 180 -30.51 -0.20 21.77
C GLU A 180 -29.10 0.33 22.07
N VAL A 181 -28.44 -0.22 23.10
CA VAL A 181 -27.06 0.16 23.45
C VAL A 181 -26.09 -0.19 22.33
N LYS A 182 -26.19 -1.39 21.73
CA LYS A 182 -25.33 -1.82 20.61
C LYS A 182 -25.36 -0.82 19.44
N SER A 183 -26.54 -0.30 19.10
CA SER A 183 -26.71 0.70 18.04
C SER A 183 -26.01 2.03 18.37
N ILE A 184 -26.16 2.50 19.62
CA ILE A 184 -25.51 3.74 20.09
C ILE A 184 -23.99 3.57 20.11
N ILE A 185 -23.49 2.46 20.64
CA ILE A 185 -22.05 2.16 20.69
C ILE A 185 -21.45 2.03 19.29
N SER A 186 -22.18 1.43 18.34
CA SER A 186 -21.74 1.38 16.94
C SER A 186 -21.58 2.78 16.34
N THR A 187 -22.51 3.69 16.64
CA THR A 187 -22.44 5.10 16.21
C THR A 187 -21.26 5.82 16.87
N LYS A 188 -21.04 5.62 18.17
CA LYS A 188 -19.93 6.24 18.91
C LYS A 188 -18.56 5.77 18.44
N ILE A 189 -18.45 4.50 18.07
CA ILE A 189 -17.22 3.95 17.49
C ILE A 189 -16.98 4.58 16.11
N ASP A 190 -18.00 4.71 15.27
CA ASP A 190 -17.89 5.40 13.98
C ASP A 190 -17.44 6.86 14.13
N GLU A 191 -18.07 7.61 15.05
CA GLU A 191 -17.69 8.99 15.40
C GLU A 191 -16.21 9.08 15.86
N SER A 192 -15.77 8.12 16.68
CA SER A 192 -14.39 8.04 17.16
C SER A 192 -13.40 7.73 16.04
N ILE A 193 -13.74 6.84 15.11
CA ILE A 193 -12.91 6.54 13.93
C ILE A 193 -12.83 7.76 13.01
N VAL A 194 -13.94 8.48 12.79
CA VAL A 194 -13.96 9.72 12.00
C VAL A 194 -13.08 10.79 12.66
N SER A 195 -13.13 10.92 13.98
CA SER A 195 -12.25 11.82 14.74
C SER A 195 -10.77 11.42 14.58
N ALA A 196 -10.45 10.13 14.70
CA ALA A 196 -9.10 9.63 14.47
C ALA A 196 -8.60 9.94 13.06
N PHE A 197 -9.45 9.76 12.04
CA PHE A 197 -9.14 10.08 10.64
C PHE A 197 -8.79 11.56 10.47
N GLU A 198 -9.57 12.49 11.05
CA GLU A 198 -9.29 13.93 10.96
C GLU A 198 -8.00 14.34 11.69
N VAL A 199 -7.69 13.69 12.82
CA VAL A 199 -6.41 13.90 13.52
C VAL A 199 -5.24 13.41 12.66
N LEU A 200 -5.31 12.20 12.13
CA LEU A 200 -4.28 11.64 11.24
C LEU A 200 -4.07 12.51 10.00
N ARG A 201 -5.15 13.00 9.39
CA ARG A 201 -5.08 13.92 8.26
C ARG A 201 -4.29 15.18 8.61
N LYS A 202 -4.62 15.85 9.71
CA LYS A 202 -3.89 17.04 10.17
C LYS A 202 -2.41 16.78 10.48
N ARG A 203 -2.08 15.59 10.99
CA ARG A 203 -0.68 15.19 11.24
C ARG A 203 0.10 15.00 9.95
N ILE A 204 -0.52 14.31 8.98
CA ILE A 204 0.08 14.05 7.67
C ILE A 204 0.30 15.34 6.89
N ASP A 205 -0.64 16.29 6.95
CA ASP A 205 -0.47 17.62 6.35
C ASP A 205 0.77 18.34 6.94
N GLY A 206 1.11 18.07 8.20
CA GLY A 206 2.29 18.61 8.88
C GLY A 206 3.64 17.99 8.48
N LEU A 207 3.64 16.83 7.80
CA LEU A 207 4.85 16.18 7.31
C LEU A 207 5.41 16.81 6.03
N GLY A 208 4.71 17.77 5.43
CA GLY A 208 5.13 18.42 4.18
C GLY A 208 5.14 17.48 2.97
N VAL A 209 4.44 16.34 3.05
CA VAL A 209 4.32 15.39 1.94
C VAL A 209 3.46 15.99 0.85
N THR A 210 3.91 15.86 -0.39
CA THR A 210 3.40 16.74 -1.44
C THR A 210 2.11 16.28 -2.12
N SER A 211 1.57 15.10 -1.80
CA SER A 211 0.26 14.58 -2.26
C SER A 211 -0.17 13.33 -1.46
N PRO A 212 -0.48 13.45 -0.15
CA PRO A 212 -0.91 12.30 0.64
C PRO A 212 -2.28 11.81 0.19
N ASN A 213 -2.45 10.49 0.04
CA ASN A 213 -3.75 9.88 -0.19
C ASN A 213 -4.19 9.13 1.07
N ILE A 214 -5.23 9.66 1.74
CA ILE A 214 -5.76 9.13 2.99
C ILE A 214 -7.21 8.70 2.76
N GLN A 215 -7.50 7.42 2.93
CA GLN A 215 -8.82 6.85 2.68
C GLN A 215 -9.26 5.95 3.84
N ARG A 216 -10.48 6.13 4.31
CA ARG A 216 -11.11 5.18 5.23
C ARG A 216 -11.55 3.93 4.45
N LEU A 217 -11.22 2.74 4.94
CA LEU A 217 -11.55 1.46 4.31
C LEU A 217 -12.84 0.88 4.90
N GLY A 218 -13.98 1.32 4.36
CA GLY A 218 -15.30 0.89 4.81
C GLY A 218 -15.55 1.22 6.29
N ASN A 219 -16.27 0.34 6.99
CA ASN A 219 -16.64 0.52 8.41
C ASN A 219 -15.74 -0.24 9.39
N SER A 220 -14.64 -0.82 8.90
CA SER A 220 -13.74 -1.69 9.67
C SER A 220 -12.86 -0.98 10.71
N GLY A 221 -12.87 0.36 10.72
CA GLY A 221 -11.92 1.15 11.52
C GLY A 221 -10.51 1.20 10.92
N ARG A 222 -10.36 0.77 9.66
CA ARG A 222 -9.08 0.82 8.93
C ARG A 222 -8.94 2.09 8.11
N ILE A 223 -7.72 2.63 8.08
CA ILE A 223 -7.37 3.82 7.34
C ILE A 223 -6.15 3.50 6.46
N LEU A 224 -6.32 3.61 5.16
CA LEU A 224 -5.24 3.58 4.17
C LEU A 224 -4.58 4.95 4.12
N ILE A 225 -3.25 4.98 4.23
CA ILE A 225 -2.42 6.17 4.09
C ILE A 225 -1.32 5.86 3.09
N GLU A 226 -1.28 6.59 2.00
CA GLU A 226 -0.19 6.56 1.02
C GLU A 226 0.52 7.91 1.04
N LEU A 227 1.83 7.91 1.30
CA LEU A 227 2.70 9.08 1.33
C LEU A 227 3.82 8.94 0.28
N PRO A 228 3.54 9.12 -1.02
CA PRO A 228 4.56 9.08 -2.05
C PRO A 228 5.59 10.20 -1.87
N GLY A 229 6.87 9.87 -1.95
CA GLY A 229 7.99 10.78 -1.81
C GLY A 229 8.21 11.30 -0.39
N VAL A 230 7.69 10.61 0.65
CA VAL A 230 8.07 10.93 2.03
C VAL A 230 9.55 10.59 2.23
N LYS A 231 10.29 11.53 2.82
CA LYS A 231 11.76 11.46 2.95
C LYS A 231 12.24 10.80 4.25
N ASP A 232 11.36 10.63 5.22
CA ASP A 232 11.64 9.93 6.46
C ASP A 232 10.44 9.08 6.83
N VAL A 233 10.52 7.81 6.45
CA VAL A 233 9.45 6.85 6.65
C VAL A 233 9.27 6.50 8.12
N LYS A 234 10.37 6.34 8.87
CA LYS A 234 10.32 5.96 10.28
C LYS A 234 9.62 7.06 11.10
N ARG A 235 9.99 8.32 10.86
CA ARG A 235 9.30 9.47 11.46
C ARG A 235 7.83 9.51 11.08
N ALA A 236 7.48 9.23 9.83
CA ALA A 236 6.08 9.17 9.41
C ALA A 236 5.31 8.06 10.16
N GLU A 237 5.90 6.87 10.31
CA GLU A 237 5.32 5.75 11.07
C GLU A 237 5.03 6.09 12.53
N GLU A 238 5.98 6.71 13.20
CA GLU A 238 5.81 7.18 14.58
C GLU A 238 4.68 8.22 14.68
N TYR A 239 4.57 9.12 13.70
CA TYR A 239 3.56 10.19 13.68
C TYR A 239 2.11 9.71 13.68
N PHE A 240 1.83 8.63 12.95
CA PHE A 240 0.47 8.11 12.83
C PHE A 240 0.13 6.98 13.81
N THR A 241 1.13 6.35 14.45
CA THR A 241 0.92 5.33 15.50
C THR A 241 0.82 5.91 16.91
N THR A 242 1.56 7.00 17.18
CA THR A 242 1.57 7.69 18.49
C THR A 242 0.19 8.24 18.83
N THR A 243 -0.34 8.00 20.03
CA THR A 243 -1.66 8.58 20.41
C THR A 243 -1.58 10.07 20.67
N ALA A 244 -0.41 10.54 21.11
CA ALA A 244 -0.10 11.92 21.45
C ALA A 244 -0.97 12.49 22.56
N GLN A 245 -1.19 11.68 23.59
CA GLN A 245 -1.80 12.10 24.82
C GLN A 245 -0.82 12.99 25.60
N LEU A 246 -0.86 14.28 25.31
CA LEU A 246 -0.12 15.27 26.09
C LEU A 246 -0.76 15.43 27.47
N GLN A 247 0.08 15.35 28.50
CA GLN A 247 -0.28 15.48 29.90
C GLN A 247 0.74 16.37 30.61
N PHE A 248 0.25 17.18 31.54
CA PHE A 248 1.08 17.98 32.42
C PHE A 248 0.91 17.47 33.85
N TRP A 249 2.03 17.16 34.48
CA TRP A 249 2.10 16.63 35.85
C TRP A 249 3.06 17.48 36.67
N ASP A 250 2.71 17.77 37.92
CA ASP A 250 3.74 18.21 38.86
C ASP A 250 4.73 17.04 39.10
N ALA A 251 6.02 17.36 39.18
CA ALA A 251 7.06 16.39 39.47
C ALA A 251 7.60 16.59 40.89
N TYR A 252 7.85 15.49 41.59
CA TYR A 252 8.63 15.51 42.82
C TYR A 252 10.12 15.75 42.51
N LYS A 253 10.86 16.21 43.52
CA LYS A 253 12.33 16.29 43.46
C LYS A 253 12.88 14.88 43.58
N GLY A 254 13.75 14.46 42.67
CA GLY A 254 14.22 13.07 42.60
C GLY A 254 14.90 12.60 43.88
N GLU A 255 15.64 13.49 44.54
CA GLU A 255 16.31 13.23 45.83
C GLU A 255 15.36 12.76 46.94
N THR A 256 14.08 13.11 46.89
CA THR A 256 13.11 12.68 47.92
C THR A 256 12.74 11.20 47.82
N PHE A 257 13.03 10.55 46.68
CA PHE A 257 12.70 9.15 46.43
C PHE A 257 13.90 8.21 46.62
N PHE A 258 15.11 8.73 46.83
CA PHE A 258 16.28 7.88 47.07
C PHE A 258 16.14 6.98 48.31
N PRO A 259 15.64 7.44 49.48
CA PRO A 259 15.40 6.57 50.62
C PRO A 259 14.40 5.45 50.33
N PHE A 260 13.36 5.75 49.54
CA PHE A 260 12.39 4.76 49.10
C PHE A 260 13.03 3.71 48.18
N LEU A 261 13.93 4.09 47.27
CA LEU A 261 14.66 3.12 46.44
C LEU A 261 15.54 2.17 47.27
N VAL A 262 16.13 2.66 48.37
CA VAL A 262 16.88 1.80 49.31
C VAL A 262 15.96 0.75 49.93
N GLU A 263 14.82 1.15 50.49
CA GLU A 263 13.88 0.22 51.11
C GLU A 263 13.23 -0.74 50.09
N ALA A 264 12.94 -0.24 48.89
CA ALA A 264 12.43 -1.04 47.78
C ALA A 264 13.45 -2.11 47.36
N ASN A 265 14.72 -1.75 47.19
CA ASN A 265 15.79 -2.68 46.84
C ASN A 265 15.92 -3.80 47.89
N GLU A 266 15.91 -3.45 49.19
CA GLU A 266 15.96 -4.45 50.27
C GLU A 266 14.73 -5.36 50.30
N THR A 267 13.55 -4.81 50.04
CA THR A 267 12.31 -5.61 49.97
C THR A 267 12.33 -6.58 48.79
N LEU A 268 12.89 -6.17 47.65
CA LEU A 268 12.97 -6.98 46.43
C LEU A 268 14.00 -8.12 46.54
N LYS A 269 15.06 -7.97 47.33
CA LYS A 269 16.03 -9.05 47.59
C LYS A 269 15.38 -10.34 48.10
N GLY A 270 14.24 -10.24 48.80
CA GLY A 270 13.48 -11.38 49.29
C GLY A 270 12.31 -11.84 48.40
N LEU A 271 12.01 -11.13 47.31
CA LEU A 271 10.85 -11.36 46.44
C LEU A 271 11.22 -11.77 45.01
N VAL A 272 12.43 -11.41 44.56
CA VAL A 272 12.93 -11.72 43.22
C VAL A 272 13.92 -12.88 43.34
N ASP A 273 13.71 -13.95 42.58
CA ASP A 273 14.63 -15.09 42.52
C ASP A 273 15.92 -14.67 41.79
N THR A 274 16.98 -14.35 42.53
CA THR A 274 18.29 -13.95 41.98
C THR A 274 19.17 -15.17 41.66
N LYS A 275 18.60 -16.20 41.01
CA LYS A 275 19.36 -17.32 40.45
C LYS A 275 19.51 -17.17 38.93
N ALA A 276 20.60 -16.55 38.49
CA ALA A 276 21.28 -16.85 37.22
C ALA A 276 22.56 -16.01 37.08
N ALA A 277 23.69 -16.56 37.51
CA ALA A 277 25.02 -16.22 37.00
C ALA A 277 25.99 -17.35 37.39
N ASP A 278 25.70 -18.57 36.95
CA ASP A 278 26.68 -19.65 36.85
C ASP A 278 26.29 -20.48 35.63
N GLU A 279 27.26 -20.67 34.72
CA GLU A 279 27.23 -21.38 33.42
C GLU A 279 26.56 -20.54 32.30
N GLU A 280 27.23 -20.07 31.23
CA GLU A 280 28.34 -20.61 30.44
C GLU A 280 29.25 -19.47 29.92
N THR A 281 30.56 -19.62 30.10
CA THR A 281 31.54 -18.99 29.20
C THR A 281 32.58 -20.04 28.88
N GLU A 282 32.34 -20.78 27.80
CA GLU A 282 33.40 -21.50 27.10
C GLU A 282 34.36 -20.46 26.49
N SER A 283 35.57 -20.52 27.01
CA SER A 283 36.85 -20.03 26.47
C SER A 283 36.90 -19.76 24.96
N GLN A 284 37.20 -18.50 24.61
CA GLN A 284 38.15 -18.16 23.55
C GLN A 284 39.03 -16.99 24.02
N GLU A 285 40.16 -17.33 24.65
CA GLU A 285 41.28 -16.40 24.82
C GLU A 285 41.95 -16.17 23.46
N SER A 286 42.01 -14.92 23.02
CA SER A 286 43.01 -14.47 22.05
C SER A 286 44.24 -14.00 22.84
N GLU A 287 45.33 -14.74 22.66
CA GLU A 287 46.66 -14.41 23.17
C GLU A 287 47.19 -13.15 22.48
N GLU A 288 47.04 -11.95 23.04
CA GLU A 288 48.00 -10.88 22.72
C GLU A 288 48.22 -9.77 23.77
N ASP A 289 47.38 -9.62 24.81
CA ASP A 289 47.56 -8.51 25.78
C ASP A 289 48.18 -8.89 27.15
N ASN A 290 48.43 -10.17 27.44
CA ASN A 290 48.89 -10.65 28.75
C ASN A 290 50.42 -10.51 29.01
N LYS A 291 51.09 -9.49 28.49
CA LYS A 291 52.52 -9.23 28.81
C LYS A 291 52.81 -7.90 29.51
N ILE A 292 51.78 -7.09 29.76
CA ILE A 292 51.94 -5.82 30.47
C ILE A 292 51.47 -5.94 31.94
N ASP A 293 50.49 -6.80 32.23
CA ASP A 293 49.94 -6.96 33.58
C ASP A 293 50.79 -7.80 34.54
N ASP A 294 51.67 -8.67 34.03
CA ASP A 294 52.53 -9.54 34.87
C ASP A 294 53.74 -8.78 35.49
N LEU A 295 53.89 -7.48 35.20
CA LEU A 295 54.94 -6.59 35.71
C LEU A 295 54.48 -5.63 36.82
N LEU A 296 53.17 -5.56 37.09
CA LEU A 296 52.60 -4.70 38.13
C LEU A 296 52.01 -5.57 39.24
N GLY A 297 52.90 -6.11 40.07
CA GLY A 297 52.51 -6.85 41.25
C GLY A 297 51.55 -6.05 42.13
N ASN A 298 50.34 -6.56 42.29
CA ASN A 298 49.48 -6.23 43.41
C ASN A 298 48.78 -7.50 43.90
N ALA A 299 48.68 -7.54 45.22
CA ALA A 299 48.40 -8.70 46.04
C ALA A 299 47.09 -9.41 45.68
N ALA A 300 47.15 -10.74 45.74
CA ALA A 300 45.98 -11.58 45.95
C ALA A 300 45.22 -11.10 47.19
N THR A 301 44.05 -10.50 46.97
CA THR A 301 43.01 -10.39 48.00
C THR A 301 42.01 -11.52 47.78
N ASP A 302 41.94 -12.39 48.78
CA ASP A 302 40.90 -13.40 49.01
C ASP A 302 39.51 -12.88 48.58
N SER A 303 38.93 -13.48 47.55
CA SER A 303 37.55 -13.26 47.14
C SER A 303 36.66 -14.35 47.73
N THR A 304 36.23 -14.14 48.98
CA THR A 304 35.06 -14.84 49.57
C THR A 304 33.90 -13.88 49.81
N ALA A 305 33.68 -12.92 48.89
CA ALA A 305 32.48 -12.11 48.90
C ALA A 305 31.40 -12.84 48.09
N VAL A 306 30.35 -13.30 48.77
CA VAL A 306 29.08 -13.60 48.12
C VAL A 306 28.61 -12.29 47.48
N ALA A 307 28.45 -12.25 46.16
CA ALA A 307 27.93 -11.06 45.49
C ALA A 307 26.52 -10.80 46.03
N GLU A 308 26.35 -9.74 46.83
CA GLU A 308 25.03 -9.25 47.22
C GLU A 308 24.35 -8.70 45.96
N VAL A 309 23.41 -9.44 45.39
CA VAL A 309 22.61 -8.99 44.24
C VAL A 309 21.65 -7.90 44.70
N ASN A 310 21.66 -6.74 44.03
CA ASN A 310 20.77 -5.61 44.29
C ASN A 310 19.81 -5.39 43.12
N PRO A 311 18.55 -5.82 43.21
CA PRO A 311 17.59 -5.80 42.10
C PRO A 311 17.35 -4.43 41.45
N ILE A 312 17.52 -3.32 42.18
CA ILE A 312 17.39 -1.96 41.63
C ILE A 312 18.77 -1.30 41.48
N PHE A 313 19.64 -1.40 42.49
CA PHE A 313 20.89 -0.64 42.47
C PHE A 313 21.89 -1.11 41.43
N ASP A 314 21.91 -2.41 41.09
CA ASP A 314 22.81 -2.93 40.05
C ASP A 314 22.40 -2.44 38.64
N LEU A 315 21.17 -1.94 38.49
CA LEU A 315 20.62 -1.41 37.23
C LEU A 315 20.82 0.11 37.08
N ILE A 316 21.23 0.83 38.13
CA ILE A 316 21.45 2.29 38.06
C ILE A 316 22.72 2.57 37.24
N ARG A 317 22.61 3.49 36.27
CA ARG A 317 23.72 4.00 35.43
C ARG A 317 24.06 5.46 35.71
N GLY A 318 23.17 6.19 36.37
CA GLY A 318 23.38 7.59 36.74
C GLY A 318 22.46 8.02 37.88
N GLN A 319 22.86 9.06 38.62
CA GLN A 319 22.02 9.70 39.64
C GLN A 319 21.60 11.09 39.16
N GLY A 320 20.39 11.50 39.53
CA GLY A 320 19.93 12.86 39.28
C GLY A 320 20.72 13.92 40.06
N TYR A 321 20.63 15.17 39.63
CA TYR A 321 21.25 16.30 40.34
C TYR A 321 20.37 16.82 41.48
N GLN A 322 20.99 17.43 42.49
CA GLN A 322 20.31 17.96 43.68
C GLN A 322 19.22 18.98 43.31
N GLY A 323 18.01 18.81 43.84
CA GLY A 323 16.85 19.64 43.51
C GLY A 323 16.25 19.41 42.10
N GLY A 324 16.80 18.50 41.30
CA GLY A 324 16.28 18.12 40.00
C GLY A 324 15.11 17.11 40.07
N PRO A 325 14.40 16.89 38.96
CA PRO A 325 13.23 15.98 38.91
C PRO A 325 13.61 14.51 38.68
N VAL A 326 14.87 14.23 38.29
CA VAL A 326 15.37 12.88 37.98
C VAL A 326 15.76 12.16 39.27
N ILE A 327 15.24 10.95 39.47
CA ILE A 327 15.58 10.09 40.61
C ILE A 327 16.92 9.39 40.33
N ALA A 328 16.97 8.64 39.23
CA ALA A 328 18.11 7.86 38.76
C ALA A 328 17.95 7.55 37.27
N SER A 329 19.04 7.16 36.61
CA SER A 329 19.08 6.81 35.18
C SER A 329 19.39 5.32 35.01
N PHE A 330 18.80 4.68 34.00
CA PHE A 330 18.86 3.24 33.75
C PHE A 330 19.08 2.96 32.25
N GLU A 331 19.49 1.75 31.88
CA GLU A 331 19.50 1.35 30.45
C GLU A 331 18.06 1.16 29.93
N VAL A 332 17.83 1.47 28.65
CA VAL A 332 16.51 1.35 28.00
C VAL A 332 15.90 -0.05 28.20
N LYS A 333 16.72 -1.10 28.10
CA LYS A 333 16.29 -2.50 28.25
C LYS A 333 15.77 -2.85 29.66
N ASP A 334 16.17 -2.09 30.68
CA ASP A 334 15.82 -2.35 32.09
C ASP A 334 14.56 -1.59 32.54
N LYS A 335 14.04 -0.69 31.71
CA LYS A 335 12.92 0.21 32.00
C LYS A 335 11.69 -0.53 32.54
N GLU A 336 11.24 -1.58 31.85
CA GLU A 336 10.03 -2.32 32.23
C GLU A 336 10.22 -3.09 33.53
N THR A 337 11.38 -3.72 33.70
CA THR A 337 11.76 -4.45 34.92
C THR A 337 11.71 -3.52 36.13
N VAL A 338 12.32 -2.34 36.03
CA VAL A 338 12.34 -1.34 37.10
C VAL A 338 10.92 -0.82 37.39
N LEU A 339 10.12 -0.48 36.37
CA LEU A 339 8.73 -0.06 36.58
C LEU A 339 7.90 -1.14 37.27
N ASN A 340 8.06 -2.41 36.89
CA ASN A 340 7.35 -3.53 37.50
C ASN A 340 7.70 -3.67 38.98
N TYR A 341 8.99 -3.58 39.31
CA TYR A 341 9.46 -3.59 40.71
C TYR A 341 8.86 -2.46 41.54
N LEU A 342 8.90 -1.22 41.04
CA LEU A 342 8.38 -0.06 41.76
C LEU A 342 6.85 -0.08 41.93
N ASN A 343 6.14 -0.84 41.08
CA ASN A 343 4.69 -0.97 41.12
C ASN A 343 4.20 -2.22 41.87
N MET A 344 5.07 -3.09 42.36
CA MET A 344 4.68 -4.23 43.18
C MET A 344 3.91 -3.76 44.43
N PRO A 345 2.80 -4.41 44.84
CA PRO A 345 2.03 -4.01 46.01
C PRO A 345 2.86 -3.90 47.30
N GLN A 346 3.83 -4.79 47.48
CA GLN A 346 4.75 -4.83 48.62
C GLN A 346 5.67 -3.60 48.62
N VAL A 347 6.18 -3.20 47.45
CA VAL A 347 7.07 -2.04 47.29
C VAL A 347 6.26 -0.74 47.42
N ARG A 348 5.08 -0.66 46.81
CA ARG A 348 4.19 0.52 46.94
C ARG A 348 3.76 0.78 48.38
N ALA A 349 3.69 -0.25 49.24
CA ALA A 349 3.32 -0.10 50.64
C ALA A 349 4.36 0.68 51.47
N LEU A 350 5.60 0.81 50.98
CA LEU A 350 6.68 1.58 51.63
C LEU A 350 6.52 3.10 51.43
N LEU A 351 5.71 3.52 50.45
CA LEU A 351 5.51 4.94 50.18
C LEU A 351 4.76 5.63 51.34
N PRO A 352 5.21 6.81 51.77
CA PRO A 352 4.46 7.66 52.70
C PRO A 352 3.04 7.95 52.20
N VAL A 353 2.12 8.25 53.13
CA VAL A 353 0.70 8.53 52.80
C VAL A 353 0.56 9.64 51.76
N GLU A 354 1.41 10.66 51.82
CA GLU A 354 1.41 11.80 50.89
C GLU A 354 1.90 11.44 49.48
N GLN A 355 2.61 10.33 49.31
CA GLN A 355 3.18 9.84 48.05
C GLN A 355 2.48 8.58 47.53
N ARG A 356 1.39 8.15 48.19
CA ARG A 356 0.67 6.90 47.87
C ARG A 356 0.25 6.79 46.39
N TYR A 357 -0.07 7.93 45.78
CA TYR A 357 -0.52 8.03 44.40
C TYR A 357 0.60 8.48 43.44
N VAL A 358 1.87 8.39 43.84
CA VAL A 358 2.98 8.67 42.91
C VAL A 358 2.88 7.77 41.68
N LYS A 359 3.13 8.39 40.52
CA LYS A 359 3.27 7.72 39.23
C LYS A 359 4.75 7.78 38.83
N PHE A 360 5.38 6.61 38.77
CA PHE A 360 6.73 6.48 38.22
C PHE A 360 6.65 6.45 36.69
N ALA A 361 7.47 7.26 36.03
CA ALA A 361 7.53 7.36 34.58
C ALA A 361 8.96 7.56 34.12
N PHE A 362 9.29 7.02 32.95
CA PHE A 362 10.60 7.19 32.34
C PHE A 362 10.57 8.28 31.28
N GLY A 363 11.69 8.97 31.11
CA GLY A 363 11.89 9.94 30.04
C GLY A 363 12.25 9.32 28.70
N LYS A 364 12.42 10.17 27.69
CA LYS A 364 13.03 9.77 26.42
C LYS A 364 14.51 9.39 26.62
N PRO A 365 15.08 8.51 25.78
CA PRO A 365 16.51 8.23 25.80
C PRO A 365 17.34 9.51 25.65
N ASN A 366 18.45 9.58 26.38
CA ASN A 366 19.40 10.66 26.25
C ASN A 366 20.05 10.62 24.86
N LYS A 367 20.41 11.79 24.33
CA LYS A 367 20.99 11.89 22.98
C LYS A 367 22.24 11.00 22.87
N ASP A 368 22.30 10.19 21.81
CA ASP A 368 23.41 9.28 21.49
C ASP A 368 23.71 8.25 22.60
N SER A 369 22.70 7.87 23.41
CA SER A 369 22.84 6.97 24.56
C SER A 369 21.58 6.12 24.77
N GLU A 370 21.75 4.84 25.13
CA GLU A 370 20.65 3.96 25.56
C GLU A 370 20.28 4.15 27.04
N ILE A 371 20.38 5.38 27.55
CA ILE A 371 20.09 5.70 28.97
C ILE A 371 18.81 6.51 29.06
N VAL A 372 17.94 6.13 29.98
CA VAL A 372 16.66 6.79 30.27
C VAL A 372 16.59 7.23 31.73
N ASP A 373 15.98 8.39 31.96
CA ASP A 373 15.81 8.97 33.29
C ASP A 373 14.47 8.57 33.92
N LEU A 374 14.50 8.20 35.21
CA LEU A 374 13.30 7.90 36.01
C LEU A 374 12.80 9.13 36.76
N TYR A 375 11.49 9.37 36.68
CA TYR A 375 10.79 10.50 37.31
C TYR A 375 9.69 10.01 38.25
N ALA A 376 9.41 10.79 39.30
CA ALA A 376 8.26 10.61 40.19
C ALA A 376 7.26 11.75 39.97
N LEU A 377 6.08 11.43 39.44
CA LEU A 377 5.02 12.37 39.13
C LEU A 377 3.96 12.37 40.23
N ILE A 378 3.42 13.55 40.57
CA ILE A 378 2.36 13.70 41.57
C ILE A 378 1.03 13.25 40.96
N GLY A 379 0.53 12.09 41.40
CA GLY A 379 -0.76 11.54 40.94
C GLY A 379 -1.91 11.71 41.92
N ASN A 380 -3.12 11.39 41.45
CA ASN A 380 -4.36 11.33 42.25
C ASN A 380 -4.91 9.89 42.31
N ARG A 381 -6.05 9.71 42.99
CA ARG A 381 -6.65 8.38 43.18
C ARG A 381 -7.03 7.72 41.87
N GLU A 382 -7.42 8.53 40.90
CA GLU A 382 -7.84 8.14 39.55
C GLU A 382 -6.66 8.00 38.58
N ASN A 383 -5.43 8.35 39.02
CA ASN A 383 -4.21 8.40 38.22
C ASN A 383 -4.35 9.24 36.93
N GLU A 384 -5.07 10.36 37.03
CA GLU A 384 -5.30 11.30 35.93
C GLU A 384 -4.40 12.55 36.06
N PRO A 385 -3.96 13.14 34.93
CA PRO A 385 -3.16 14.36 34.96
C PRO A 385 -3.98 15.57 35.45
N GLU A 386 -3.32 16.54 36.09
CA GLU A 386 -3.96 17.79 36.48
C GLU A 386 -4.43 18.59 35.25
N LEU A 387 -3.61 18.62 34.18
CA LEU A 387 -3.95 19.27 32.92
C LEU A 387 -3.61 18.36 31.73
N SER A 388 -4.53 18.28 30.76
CA SER A 388 -4.33 17.52 29.51
C SER A 388 -4.17 18.45 28.31
N GLY A 389 -3.58 17.94 27.23
CA GLY A 389 -3.39 18.67 25.96
C GLY A 389 -4.68 19.13 25.28
N ALA A 390 -5.85 18.67 25.71
CA ALA A 390 -7.14 19.12 25.16
C ALA A 390 -7.41 20.62 25.34
N VAL A 391 -6.62 21.30 26.18
CA VAL A 391 -6.70 22.76 26.35
C VAL A 391 -5.88 23.56 25.34
N ILE A 392 -4.99 22.91 24.58
CA ILE A 392 -4.13 23.57 23.60
C ILE A 392 -4.95 23.94 22.37
N THR A 393 -4.83 25.20 21.95
CA THR A 393 -5.51 25.76 20.77
C THR A 393 -4.56 26.02 19.60
N ASP A 394 -3.28 26.26 19.88
CA ASP A 394 -2.23 26.39 18.87
C ASP A 394 -0.87 25.96 19.46
N ALA A 395 0.02 25.46 18.62
CA ALA A 395 1.39 25.12 18.99
C ALA A 395 2.33 25.36 17.80
N ARG A 396 3.52 25.94 18.07
CA ARG A 396 4.50 26.28 17.03
C ARG A 396 5.92 26.05 17.51
N GLN A 397 6.79 25.64 16.61
CA GLN A 397 8.23 25.66 16.85
C GLN A 397 8.70 27.12 17.01
N SER A 398 9.58 27.35 17.98
CA SER A 398 10.21 28.63 18.28
C SER A 398 11.68 28.40 18.69
N PHE A 399 12.43 29.48 18.86
CA PHE A 399 13.75 29.45 19.45
C PHE A 399 13.74 30.20 20.78
N GLY A 400 14.17 29.52 21.84
CA GLY A 400 14.32 30.15 23.15
C GLY A 400 15.45 31.18 23.18
N PRO A 401 15.62 31.91 24.30
CA PRO A 401 16.64 32.96 24.44
C PRO A 401 18.09 32.48 24.23
N THR A 402 18.35 31.18 24.37
CA THR A 402 19.64 30.52 24.15
C THR A 402 19.82 30.00 22.72
N ASN A 403 18.91 30.34 21.80
CA ASN A 403 18.84 29.82 20.43
C ASN A 403 18.66 28.29 20.36
N LYS A 404 18.16 27.67 21.43
CA LYS A 404 17.73 26.26 21.43
C LYS A 404 16.29 26.15 20.94
N PRO A 405 15.92 25.10 20.18
CA PRO A 405 14.54 24.86 19.78
C PRO A 405 13.60 24.71 20.98
N THR A 406 12.46 25.39 20.94
CA THR A 406 11.36 25.31 21.92
C THR A 406 10.03 25.14 21.21
N VAL A 407 8.99 24.72 21.94
CA VAL A 407 7.62 24.66 21.41
C VAL A 407 6.75 25.68 22.14
N SER A 408 6.34 26.72 21.43
CA SER A 408 5.35 27.67 21.93
C SER A 408 3.96 27.03 21.91
N MET A 409 3.19 27.19 22.98
CA MET A 409 1.82 26.71 23.11
C MET A 409 0.87 27.82 23.55
N GLN A 410 -0.33 27.79 22.98
CA GLN A 410 -1.44 28.65 23.36
C GLN A 410 -2.60 27.81 23.89
N MET A 411 -3.19 28.23 25.01
CA MET A 411 -4.28 27.51 25.68
C MET A 411 -5.61 28.27 25.62
N ASN A 412 -6.72 27.53 25.73
CA ASN A 412 -8.03 28.11 25.98
C ASN A 412 -8.15 28.71 27.40
N ALA A 413 -9.21 29.47 27.67
CA ALA A 413 -9.37 30.19 28.94
C ALA A 413 -9.41 29.28 30.18
N LYS A 414 -9.96 28.05 30.07
CA LYS A 414 -10.00 27.09 31.18
C LYS A 414 -8.60 26.54 31.45
N GLY A 415 -7.86 26.16 30.40
CA GLY A 415 -6.48 25.70 30.50
C GLY A 415 -5.55 26.76 31.05
N ALA A 416 -5.68 28.00 30.58
CA ALA A 416 -4.86 29.13 31.03
C ALA A 416 -4.95 29.34 32.55
N LYS A 417 -6.15 29.23 33.13
CA LYS A 417 -6.33 29.39 34.58
C LYS A 417 -5.69 28.26 35.37
N LEU A 418 -5.90 27.00 34.94
CA LEU A 418 -5.32 25.84 35.62
C LEU A 418 -3.80 25.83 35.49
N TRP A 419 -3.28 26.23 34.33
CA TRP A 419 -1.85 26.39 34.09
C TRP A 419 -1.21 27.48 34.97
N GLU A 420 -1.90 28.61 35.18
CA GLU A 420 -1.46 29.65 36.11
C GLU A 420 -1.35 29.12 37.55
N GLU A 421 -2.32 28.31 37.99
CA GLU A 421 -2.31 27.66 39.31
C GLU A 421 -1.14 26.66 39.45
N MET A 422 -0.95 25.77 38.46
CA MET A 422 0.15 24.79 38.43
C MET A 422 1.52 25.48 38.43
N THR A 423 1.73 26.43 37.52
CA THR A 423 3.01 27.17 37.41
C THR A 423 3.30 28.01 38.65
N GLY A 424 2.27 28.60 39.27
CA GLY A 424 2.41 29.32 40.53
C GLY A 424 2.83 28.41 41.69
N LYS A 425 2.25 27.21 41.79
CA LYS A 425 2.65 26.20 42.78
C LYS A 425 4.09 25.77 42.56
N ALA A 426 4.45 25.42 41.32
CA ALA A 426 5.80 24.99 40.96
C ALA A 426 6.87 26.06 41.24
N TYR A 427 6.57 27.33 40.93
CA TYR A 427 7.46 28.46 41.24
C TYR A 427 7.65 28.63 42.77
N ASN A 428 6.57 28.61 43.55
CA ASN A 428 6.64 28.80 45.00
C ASN A 428 7.39 27.66 45.72
N GLN A 429 7.26 26.44 45.20
CA GLN A 429 7.87 25.24 45.79
C GLN A 429 9.26 24.93 45.22
N GLN A 430 9.70 25.69 44.20
CA GLN A 430 10.91 25.43 43.42
C GLN A 430 10.90 23.98 42.91
N SER A 431 9.78 23.57 42.32
CA SER A 431 9.56 22.25 41.71
C SER A 431 9.39 22.36 40.20
N GLN A 432 9.27 21.21 39.54
CA GLN A 432 9.19 21.08 38.10
C GLN A 432 7.81 20.63 37.66
N ILE A 433 7.45 20.98 36.42
CA ILE A 433 6.26 20.45 35.76
C ILE A 433 6.74 19.51 34.66
N ALA A 434 6.45 18.23 34.81
CA ALA A 434 6.73 17.23 33.80
C ALA A 434 5.72 17.32 32.65
N ILE A 435 6.26 17.33 31.45
CA ILE A 435 5.54 17.36 30.18
C ILE A 435 5.65 15.95 29.62
N VAL A 436 4.53 15.25 29.67
CA VAL A 436 4.45 13.81 29.40
C VAL A 436 3.64 13.59 28.15
N LEU A 437 4.18 12.81 27.22
CA LEU A 437 3.51 12.38 26.01
C LEU A 437 3.52 10.86 26.00
N ASP A 438 2.35 10.24 25.94
CA ASP A 438 2.19 8.77 25.89
C ASP A 438 2.95 8.03 27.01
N ASN A 439 2.87 8.58 28.24
CA ASN A 439 3.57 8.12 29.45
C ASN A 439 5.11 8.25 29.42
N ILE A 440 5.68 8.91 28.42
CA ILE A 440 7.10 9.25 28.33
C ILE A 440 7.30 10.70 28.75
N VAL A 441 8.22 10.95 29.68
CA VAL A 441 8.57 12.31 30.11
C VAL A 441 9.50 12.93 29.05
N TYR A 442 8.99 13.91 28.29
CA TYR A 442 9.79 14.60 27.26
C TYR A 442 10.69 15.67 27.87
N SER A 443 10.16 16.38 28.87
CA SER A 443 10.88 17.41 29.60
C SER A 443 10.22 17.63 30.96
N ALA A 444 11.01 18.08 31.93
CA ALA A 444 10.51 18.49 33.24
C ALA A 444 11.16 19.82 33.65
N PRO A 445 10.86 20.93 32.94
CA PRO A 445 11.45 22.23 33.25
C PRO A 445 10.97 22.79 34.59
N GLY A 446 11.85 23.54 35.25
CA GLY A 446 11.47 24.37 36.39
C GLY A 446 10.80 25.67 35.94
N VAL A 447 9.90 26.20 36.77
CA VAL A 447 9.25 27.50 36.51
C VAL A 447 10.09 28.61 37.13
N THR A 448 10.62 29.54 36.32
CA THR A 448 11.57 30.58 36.78
C THR A 448 10.99 32.00 36.79
N SER A 449 9.85 32.24 36.15
CA SER A 449 9.28 33.58 35.91
C SER A 449 8.03 33.91 36.75
N GLY A 450 7.64 33.05 37.69
CA GLY A 450 6.37 33.17 38.43
C GLY A 450 5.18 32.51 37.72
N PRO A 451 3.95 32.67 38.25
CA PRO A 451 2.73 32.14 37.63
C PRO A 451 2.55 32.66 36.20
N ILE A 452 2.29 31.77 35.25
CA ILE A 452 2.12 32.12 33.83
C ILE A 452 0.64 32.36 33.54
N SER A 453 0.21 33.62 33.64
CA SER A 453 -1.17 34.04 33.33
C SER A 453 -1.39 34.21 31.82
N GLY A 454 -2.60 33.91 31.33
CA GLY A 454 -3.02 34.21 29.95
C GLY A 454 -2.80 33.10 28.91
N GLY A 455 -2.27 31.95 29.33
CA GLY A 455 -2.29 30.71 28.52
C GLY A 455 -1.26 30.63 27.40
N ASN A 456 -0.29 31.54 27.34
CA ASN A 456 0.86 31.46 26.42
C ASN A 456 2.09 30.95 27.20
N SER A 457 2.70 29.87 26.74
CA SER A 457 3.84 29.25 27.42
C SER A 457 4.77 28.58 26.41
N GLU A 458 6.00 28.27 26.82
CA GLU A 458 6.95 27.52 26.00
C GLU A 458 7.35 26.21 26.70
N ILE A 459 7.34 25.12 25.94
CA ILE A 459 7.94 23.84 26.31
C ILE A 459 9.41 23.94 25.95
N SER A 460 10.27 23.83 26.96
CA SER A 460 11.73 23.89 26.81
C SER A 460 12.37 22.56 27.22
N GLY A 461 13.48 22.22 26.57
CA GLY A 461 14.21 20.98 26.75
C GLY A 461 15.38 20.89 25.77
N ASP A 462 16.07 19.76 25.77
CA ASP A 462 17.05 19.44 24.72
C ASP A 462 16.33 18.77 23.56
N PHE A 463 15.65 19.61 22.75
CA PHE A 463 15.03 19.21 21.50
C PHE A 463 15.94 19.50 20.32
N THR A 464 15.97 18.60 19.35
CA THR A 464 16.39 18.93 17.98
C THR A 464 15.33 19.81 17.30
N LEU A 465 15.70 20.45 16.18
CA LEU A 465 14.73 21.24 15.42
C LEU A 465 13.56 20.36 14.94
N ASN A 466 13.83 19.16 14.45
CA ASN A 466 12.81 18.21 14.01
C ASN A 466 11.90 17.79 15.17
N GLU A 467 12.46 17.40 16.32
CA GLU A 467 11.65 17.05 17.50
C GLU A 467 10.72 18.19 17.93
N ALA A 468 11.18 19.44 17.87
CA ALA A 468 10.35 20.60 18.23
C ALA A 468 9.24 20.87 17.21
N VAL A 469 9.54 20.75 15.90
CA VAL A 469 8.52 20.82 14.83
C VAL A 469 7.51 19.69 15.00
N ASP A 470 7.97 18.49 15.32
CA ASP A 470 7.15 17.29 15.45
C ASP A 470 6.19 17.39 16.60
N LEU A 471 6.71 17.74 17.77
CA LEU A 471 5.89 17.99 18.94
C LEU A 471 4.86 19.10 18.65
N ALA A 472 5.25 20.22 18.05
CA ALA A 472 4.31 21.28 17.70
C ALA A 472 3.18 20.82 16.77
N ASN A 473 3.51 20.06 15.72
CA ASN A 473 2.55 19.51 14.77
C ASN A 473 1.57 18.55 15.44
N VAL A 474 2.09 17.63 16.24
CA VAL A 474 1.32 16.64 16.99
C VAL A 474 0.35 17.32 17.97
N LEU A 475 0.81 18.35 18.67
CA LEU A 475 -0.02 19.13 19.61
C LEU A 475 -1.13 19.93 18.89
N ARG A 476 -0.83 20.48 17.71
CA ARG A 476 -1.81 21.21 16.88
C ARG A 476 -2.87 20.29 16.27
N ALA A 477 -2.49 19.06 15.90
CA ALA A 477 -3.40 18.08 15.32
C ALA A 477 -4.37 17.48 16.36
N GLY A 478 -3.90 17.32 17.61
CA GLY A 478 -4.66 16.76 18.72
C GLY A 478 -4.35 15.27 18.99
N LYS A 479 -4.92 14.74 20.08
CA LYS A 479 -4.74 13.33 20.46
C LYS A 479 -5.62 12.40 19.61
N LEU A 480 -5.14 11.21 19.32
CA LEU A 480 -5.99 10.14 18.79
C LEU A 480 -6.95 9.66 19.89
N PRO A 481 -8.19 9.31 19.54
CA PRO A 481 -9.15 8.75 20.50
C PRO A 481 -8.80 7.32 20.94
N ALA A 482 -7.98 6.61 20.17
CA ALA A 482 -7.47 5.27 20.44
C ALA A 482 -6.11 5.05 19.75
N SER A 483 -5.39 4.02 20.16
CA SER A 483 -4.16 3.60 19.48
C SER A 483 -4.43 3.16 18.04
N ALA A 484 -3.41 3.25 17.19
CA ALA A 484 -3.46 2.85 15.79
C ALA A 484 -2.32 1.88 15.50
N ASP A 485 -2.66 0.67 15.07
CA ASP A 485 -1.68 -0.38 14.75
C ASP A 485 -1.49 -0.49 13.24
N ILE A 486 -0.23 -0.65 12.81
CA ILE A 486 0.12 -0.91 11.41
C ILE A 486 -0.13 -2.40 11.11
N ILE A 487 -1.25 -2.69 10.44
CA ILE A 487 -1.62 -4.07 10.05
C ILE A 487 -1.17 -4.44 8.63
N SER A 488 -0.77 -3.44 7.84
CA SER A 488 -0.06 -3.62 6.56
C SER A 488 0.83 -2.40 6.33
N SER A 489 2.05 -2.60 5.83
CA SER A 489 2.96 -1.51 5.46
C SER A 489 3.86 -1.92 4.30
N GLU A 490 3.93 -1.08 3.28
CA GLU A 490 4.81 -1.18 2.13
C GLU A 490 5.68 0.07 2.09
N VAL A 491 6.98 -0.09 2.24
CA VAL A 491 7.97 0.97 2.21
C VAL A 491 8.88 0.74 1.02
N VAL A 492 8.98 1.72 0.12
CA VAL A 492 9.77 1.64 -1.11
C VAL A 492 10.80 2.76 -1.11
N GLY A 493 12.07 2.44 -1.34
CA GLY A 493 13.13 3.43 -1.48
C GLY A 493 12.99 4.25 -2.78
N PRO A 494 13.37 5.55 -2.79
CA PRO A 494 13.30 6.39 -4.00
C PRO A 494 14.16 5.87 -5.16
N SER A 495 15.29 5.23 -4.85
CA SER A 495 16.21 4.62 -5.83
C SER A 495 15.51 3.55 -6.68
N LEU A 496 14.75 2.66 -6.01
CA LEU A 496 13.96 1.63 -6.68
C LEU A 496 12.85 2.25 -7.55
N GLY A 497 12.20 3.30 -7.05
CA GLY A 497 11.20 4.05 -7.80
C GLY A 497 11.75 4.71 -9.07
N GLN A 498 12.96 5.28 -9.00
CA GLN A 498 13.63 5.88 -10.15
C GLN A 498 14.02 4.82 -11.20
N GLU A 499 14.55 3.68 -10.79
CA GLU A 499 14.84 2.55 -11.69
C GLU A 499 13.56 2.00 -12.36
N ALA A 500 12.47 1.94 -11.60
CA ALA A 500 11.13 1.60 -12.07
C ALA A 500 10.60 2.61 -13.12
N ILE A 501 10.79 3.91 -12.91
CA ILE A 501 10.46 4.95 -13.90
C ILE A 501 11.29 4.78 -15.16
N ASP A 502 12.60 4.60 -15.05
CA ASP A 502 13.51 4.54 -16.20
C ASP A 502 13.24 3.31 -17.07
N SER A 503 13.10 2.13 -16.45
CA SER A 503 12.73 0.90 -17.15
C SER A 503 11.30 0.94 -17.70
N GLY A 504 10.35 1.49 -16.93
CA GLY A 504 8.95 1.65 -17.34
C GLY A 504 8.80 2.59 -18.54
N THR A 505 9.49 3.72 -18.55
CA THR A 505 9.46 4.68 -19.67
C THR A 505 10.18 4.14 -20.91
N MET A 506 11.32 3.47 -20.75
CA MET A 506 12.03 2.83 -21.87
C MET A 506 11.18 1.75 -22.52
N SER A 507 10.61 0.84 -21.72
CA SER A 507 9.74 -0.23 -22.23
C SER A 507 8.47 0.32 -22.90
N PHE A 508 7.86 1.37 -22.34
CA PHE A 508 6.76 2.09 -22.97
C PHE A 508 7.14 2.63 -24.35
N MET A 509 8.29 3.30 -24.47
CA MET A 509 8.75 3.89 -25.74
C MET A 509 9.05 2.83 -26.80
N ILE A 510 9.68 1.72 -26.40
CA ILE A 510 9.95 0.58 -27.29
C ILE A 510 8.64 -0.06 -27.77
N ALA A 511 7.72 -0.35 -26.84
CA ALA A 511 6.42 -0.94 -27.16
C ALA A 511 5.61 -0.02 -28.11
N LEU A 512 5.58 1.27 -27.83
CA LEU A 512 4.94 2.27 -28.68
C LEU A 512 5.54 2.29 -30.08
N ALA A 513 6.87 2.33 -30.20
CA ALA A 513 7.56 2.31 -31.49
C ALA A 513 7.24 1.04 -32.29
N LEU A 514 7.24 -0.13 -31.65
CA LEU A 514 6.92 -1.39 -32.30
C LEU A 514 5.47 -1.43 -32.81
N VAL A 515 4.52 -0.92 -32.04
CA VAL A 515 3.10 -0.82 -32.45
C VAL A 515 2.91 0.13 -33.64
N LEU A 516 3.53 1.32 -33.59
CA LEU A 516 3.50 2.30 -34.68
C LEU A 516 4.06 1.69 -35.98
N VAL A 517 5.21 1.04 -35.89
CA VAL A 517 5.83 0.37 -37.04
C VAL A 517 4.93 -0.77 -37.54
N TRP A 518 4.38 -1.58 -36.65
CA TRP A 518 3.47 -2.66 -37.00
C TRP A 518 2.27 -2.15 -37.80
N MET A 519 1.64 -1.06 -37.35
CA MET A 519 0.46 -0.50 -38.01
C MET A 519 0.76 0.03 -39.41
N ILE A 520 1.89 0.71 -39.58
CA ILE A 520 2.34 1.17 -40.89
C ILE A 520 2.68 -0.02 -41.80
N VAL A 521 3.38 -1.03 -41.29
CA VAL A 521 3.78 -2.21 -42.07
C VAL A 521 2.56 -3.05 -42.48
N TYR A 522 1.56 -3.18 -41.60
CA TYR A 522 0.38 -4.00 -41.89
C TYR A 522 -0.66 -3.27 -42.74
N TYR A 523 -0.99 -2.02 -42.40
CA TYR A 523 -2.10 -1.27 -43.01
C TYR A 523 -1.67 -0.11 -43.90
N GLY A 524 -0.37 0.20 -43.98
CA GLY A 524 0.15 1.28 -44.79
C GLY A 524 -0.36 2.65 -44.32
N LYS A 525 -0.91 3.43 -45.26
CA LYS A 525 -1.39 4.78 -44.97
C LYS A 525 -2.62 4.80 -44.04
N ALA A 526 -3.44 3.74 -44.04
CA ALA A 526 -4.52 3.59 -43.08
C ALA A 526 -3.98 3.39 -41.65
N GLY A 527 -2.88 2.64 -41.53
CA GLY A 527 -2.15 2.46 -40.28
C GLY A 527 -1.67 3.78 -39.69
N GLY A 528 -1.03 4.63 -40.50
CA GLY A 528 -0.61 5.96 -40.03
C GLY A 528 -1.75 6.87 -39.54
N PHE A 529 -3.00 6.68 -40.00
CA PHE A 529 -4.15 7.39 -39.44
C PHE A 529 -4.59 6.82 -38.09
N ALA A 530 -4.51 5.50 -37.91
CA ALA A 530 -4.73 4.87 -36.61
C ALA A 530 -3.66 5.31 -35.61
N ASP A 531 -2.41 5.45 -36.04
CA ASP A 531 -1.30 5.92 -35.21
C ASP A 531 -1.50 7.37 -34.73
N ILE A 532 -1.99 8.26 -35.59
CA ILE A 532 -2.36 9.63 -35.19
C ILE A 532 -3.49 9.60 -34.15
N ALA A 533 -4.50 8.75 -34.34
CA ALA A 533 -5.59 8.59 -33.39
C ALA A 533 -5.10 8.01 -32.05
N MET A 534 -4.14 7.09 -32.08
CA MET A 534 -3.48 6.53 -30.90
C MET A 534 -2.62 7.57 -30.16
N GLY A 535 -1.89 8.43 -30.87
CA GLY A 535 -1.18 9.54 -30.24
C GLY A 535 -2.11 10.50 -29.48
N LEU A 536 -3.28 10.79 -30.06
CA LEU A 536 -4.34 11.52 -29.35
C LEU A 536 -4.90 10.70 -28.18
N ASN A 537 -5.04 9.38 -28.33
CA ASN A 537 -5.50 8.51 -27.25
C ASN A 537 -4.60 8.59 -26.01
N ILE A 538 -3.28 8.50 -26.20
CA ILE A 538 -2.28 8.63 -25.13
C ILE A 538 -2.40 9.99 -24.44
N LEU A 539 -2.52 11.08 -25.22
CA LEU A 539 -2.75 12.42 -24.68
C LEU A 539 -4.01 12.49 -23.80
N LEU A 540 -5.11 11.88 -24.24
CA LEU A 540 -6.36 11.85 -23.50
C LEU A 540 -6.26 11.03 -22.21
N ILE A 541 -5.56 9.89 -22.24
CA ILE A 541 -5.34 9.05 -21.05
C ILE A 541 -4.62 9.86 -19.97
N PHE A 542 -3.47 10.46 -20.29
CA PHE A 542 -2.70 11.27 -19.35
C PHE A 542 -3.45 12.52 -18.90
N GLY A 543 -4.17 13.18 -19.81
CA GLY A 543 -4.98 14.37 -19.47
C GLY A 543 -6.14 14.06 -18.52
N ILE A 544 -6.81 12.93 -18.69
CA ILE A 544 -7.90 12.49 -17.80
C ILE A 544 -7.35 12.03 -16.45
N LEU A 545 -6.24 11.28 -16.41
CA LEU A 545 -5.60 10.86 -15.16
C LEU A 545 -5.22 12.06 -14.31
N SER A 546 -4.52 13.04 -14.89
CA SER A 546 -4.16 14.29 -14.22
C SER A 546 -5.40 15.09 -13.81
N GLY A 547 -6.42 15.18 -14.67
CA GLY A 547 -7.67 15.90 -14.35
C GLY A 547 -8.52 15.27 -13.25
N LEU A 548 -8.40 13.97 -13.00
CA LEU A 548 -9.08 13.25 -11.92
C LEU A 548 -8.25 13.18 -10.63
N GLY A 549 -7.00 13.65 -10.64
CA GLY A 549 -6.06 13.46 -9.52
C GLY A 549 -5.72 11.98 -9.29
N ALA A 550 -5.86 11.14 -10.31
CA ALA A 550 -5.59 9.71 -10.19
C ALA A 550 -4.08 9.46 -10.03
N VAL A 551 -3.73 8.54 -9.13
CA VAL A 551 -2.35 8.14 -8.87
C VAL A 551 -1.85 7.23 -9.99
N LEU A 552 -0.73 7.60 -10.62
CA LEU A 552 -0.06 6.79 -11.63
C LEU A 552 0.93 5.84 -10.95
N THR A 553 0.64 4.55 -10.96
CA THR A 553 1.52 3.48 -10.46
C THR A 553 2.21 2.75 -11.61
N LEU A 554 3.21 1.93 -11.34
CA LEU A 554 3.89 1.08 -12.31
C LEU A 554 2.96 0.00 -12.90
N PRO A 555 2.10 -0.71 -12.14
CA PRO A 555 0.98 -1.43 -12.72
C PRO A 555 0.08 -0.52 -13.56
N GLY A 556 -0.21 0.70 -13.12
CA GLY A 556 -0.90 1.72 -13.91
C GLY A 556 -0.26 1.96 -15.29
N ILE A 557 1.07 2.11 -15.35
CA ILE A 557 1.82 2.24 -16.61
C ILE A 557 1.60 0.99 -17.47
N ALA A 558 1.68 -0.21 -16.90
CA ALA A 558 1.39 -1.45 -17.63
C ALA A 558 -0.05 -1.46 -18.20
N GLY A 559 -1.02 -0.91 -17.47
CA GLY A 559 -2.40 -0.71 -17.93
C GLY A 559 -2.51 0.25 -19.12
N ILE A 560 -1.77 1.35 -19.11
CA ILE A 560 -1.66 2.29 -20.25
C ILE A 560 -1.03 1.58 -21.45
N VAL A 561 0.07 0.85 -21.24
CA VAL A 561 0.77 0.15 -22.32
C VAL A 561 -0.10 -0.97 -22.92
N LEU A 562 -0.78 -1.75 -22.09
CA LEU A 562 -1.75 -2.75 -22.55
C LEU A 562 -2.88 -2.09 -23.36
N THR A 563 -3.39 -0.97 -22.87
CA THR A 563 -4.38 -0.17 -23.59
C THR A 563 -3.85 0.28 -24.95
N ILE A 564 -2.58 0.61 -25.12
CA ILE A 564 -2.00 0.95 -26.43
C ILE A 564 -2.15 -0.22 -27.40
N GLY A 565 -1.76 -1.43 -26.98
CA GLY A 565 -1.94 -2.65 -27.78
C GLY A 565 -3.41 -2.89 -28.16
N MET A 566 -4.33 -2.68 -27.22
CA MET A 566 -5.78 -2.83 -27.44
C MET A 566 -6.41 -1.66 -28.22
N SER A 567 -5.87 -0.45 -28.15
CA SER A 567 -6.41 0.73 -28.82
C SER A 567 -6.30 0.62 -30.34
N VAL A 568 -5.32 -0.15 -30.78
CA VAL A 568 -5.11 -0.51 -32.18
C VAL A 568 -6.09 -1.60 -32.63
N ASP A 569 -6.56 -2.48 -31.73
CA ASP A 569 -7.53 -3.55 -32.04
C ASP A 569 -8.80 -2.99 -32.69
N ALA A 570 -9.38 -1.92 -32.12
CA ALA A 570 -10.56 -1.28 -32.69
C ALA A 570 -10.34 -0.79 -34.13
N ASN A 571 -9.13 -0.31 -34.44
CA ASN A 571 -8.76 0.10 -35.80
C ASN A 571 -8.52 -1.10 -36.73
N VAL A 572 -7.83 -2.15 -36.26
CA VAL A 572 -7.64 -3.44 -36.95
C VAL A 572 -8.97 -4.01 -37.39
N LEU A 573 -9.93 -4.07 -36.46
CA LEU A 573 -11.32 -4.44 -36.64
C LEU A 573 -12.00 -3.75 -37.82
N ILE A 574 -11.95 -2.42 -37.80
CA ILE A 574 -12.57 -1.58 -38.82
C ILE A 574 -11.88 -1.84 -40.16
N PHE A 575 -10.55 -1.90 -40.17
CA PHE A 575 -9.79 -2.08 -41.40
C PHE A 575 -9.99 -3.45 -42.03
N GLU A 576 -10.02 -4.53 -41.25
CA GLU A 576 -10.36 -5.87 -41.76
C GLU A 576 -11.79 -5.88 -42.31
N ARG A 577 -12.77 -5.26 -41.63
CA ARG A 577 -14.13 -5.17 -42.18
C ARG A 577 -14.19 -4.39 -43.49
N ILE A 578 -13.45 -3.28 -43.61
CA ILE A 578 -13.37 -2.53 -44.86
C ILE A 578 -12.72 -3.38 -45.96
N ARG A 579 -11.67 -4.16 -45.65
CA ARG A 579 -11.03 -5.08 -46.60
C ARG A 579 -12.01 -6.15 -47.09
N GLU A 580 -12.89 -6.66 -46.22
CA GLU A 580 -13.95 -7.60 -46.59
C GLU A 580 -14.97 -6.97 -47.55
N GLU A 581 -15.47 -5.78 -47.23
CA GLU A 581 -16.45 -5.09 -48.08
C GLU A 581 -15.86 -4.71 -49.45
N ILE A 582 -14.57 -4.34 -49.52
CA ILE A 582 -13.84 -4.16 -50.79
C ILE A 582 -13.72 -5.49 -51.55
N ALA A 583 -13.46 -6.60 -50.86
CA ALA A 583 -13.36 -7.92 -51.48
C ALA A 583 -14.71 -8.41 -52.05
N LYS A 584 -15.83 -7.97 -51.47
CA LYS A 584 -17.20 -8.15 -52.01
C LYS A 584 -17.47 -7.32 -53.27
N GLY A 585 -16.52 -6.49 -53.72
CA GLY A 585 -16.61 -5.69 -54.93
C GLY A 585 -17.20 -4.28 -54.74
N LYS A 586 -17.42 -3.84 -53.50
CA LYS A 586 -17.96 -2.49 -53.23
C LYS A 586 -16.94 -1.40 -53.57
N GLY A 587 -17.46 -0.22 -53.94
CA GLY A 587 -16.64 0.97 -54.12
C GLY A 587 -16.01 1.42 -52.79
N GLN A 588 -14.83 2.03 -52.85
CA GLN A 588 -14.05 2.38 -51.65
C GLN A 588 -14.83 3.21 -50.61
N LYS A 589 -15.61 4.21 -51.05
CA LYS A 589 -16.38 5.06 -50.12
C LYS A 589 -17.50 4.29 -49.41
N GLU A 590 -18.19 3.43 -50.14
CA GLU A 590 -19.26 2.58 -49.61
C GLU A 590 -18.68 1.54 -48.64
N ALA A 591 -17.57 0.88 -49.02
CA ALA A 591 -16.88 -0.07 -48.17
C ALA A 591 -16.37 0.56 -46.85
N ILE A 592 -15.88 1.80 -46.89
CA ILE A 592 -15.52 2.55 -45.67
C ILE A 592 -16.75 2.77 -44.79
N GLN A 593 -17.85 3.26 -45.36
CA GLN A 593 -19.07 3.54 -44.60
C GLN A 593 -19.62 2.28 -43.92
N ASP A 594 -19.71 1.18 -44.67
CA ASP A 594 -20.21 -0.09 -44.18
C ASP A 594 -19.24 -0.74 -43.18
N GLY A 595 -17.93 -0.61 -43.41
CA GLY A 595 -16.91 -1.09 -42.49
C GLY A 595 -17.05 -0.48 -41.10
N PHE A 596 -17.16 0.85 -41.01
CA PHE A 596 -17.39 1.53 -39.73
C PHE A 596 -18.75 1.21 -39.10
N SER A 597 -19.80 1.03 -39.91
CA SER A 597 -21.15 0.75 -39.39
C SER A 597 -21.26 -0.67 -38.83
N ASN A 598 -20.73 -1.65 -39.56
CA ASN A 598 -20.86 -3.07 -39.21
C ASN A 598 -19.88 -3.49 -38.12
N ALA A 599 -18.69 -2.88 -38.06
CA ALA A 599 -17.71 -3.19 -37.00
C ALA A 599 -18.10 -2.61 -35.63
N LEU A 600 -18.92 -1.55 -35.58
CA LEU A 600 -19.24 -0.82 -34.35
C LEU A 600 -19.81 -1.73 -33.25
N SER A 601 -20.71 -2.63 -33.62
CA SER A 601 -21.35 -3.53 -32.66
C SER A 601 -20.33 -4.47 -32.02
N SER A 602 -19.46 -5.09 -32.82
CA SER A 602 -18.45 -6.02 -32.31
C SER A 602 -17.38 -5.30 -31.47
N ILE A 603 -17.00 -4.07 -31.85
CA ILE A 603 -16.06 -3.22 -31.09
C ILE A 603 -16.63 -2.87 -29.71
N LEU A 604 -17.90 -2.46 -29.67
CA LEU A 604 -18.55 -2.09 -28.43
C LEU A 604 -18.71 -3.31 -27.51
N ASP A 605 -19.13 -4.46 -28.05
CA ASP A 605 -19.32 -5.67 -27.25
C ASP A 605 -18.00 -6.15 -26.61
N ALA A 606 -16.93 -6.17 -27.40
CA ALA A 606 -15.58 -6.47 -26.94
C ALA A 606 -15.15 -5.57 -25.77
N ASN A 607 -15.19 -4.25 -25.97
CA ASN A 607 -14.75 -3.29 -24.97
C ASN A 607 -15.64 -3.25 -23.73
N ILE A 608 -16.95 -3.52 -23.85
CA ILE A 608 -17.84 -3.64 -22.68
C ILE A 608 -17.39 -4.81 -21.81
N THR A 609 -17.02 -5.96 -22.38
CA THR A 609 -16.56 -7.10 -21.56
C THR A 609 -15.30 -6.80 -20.78
N THR A 610 -14.28 -6.22 -21.44
CA THR A 610 -13.05 -5.80 -20.77
C THR A 610 -13.31 -4.66 -19.77
N GLY A 611 -14.23 -3.75 -20.08
CA GLY A 611 -14.64 -2.67 -19.18
C GLY A 611 -15.35 -3.19 -17.91
N LEU A 612 -16.17 -4.23 -18.03
CA LEU A 612 -16.82 -4.88 -16.88
C LEU A 612 -15.79 -5.56 -15.96
N THR A 613 -14.80 -6.26 -16.52
CA THR A 613 -13.73 -6.87 -15.71
C THR A 613 -12.85 -5.79 -15.06
N ALA A 614 -12.54 -4.71 -15.77
CA ALA A 614 -11.79 -3.58 -15.23
C ALA A 614 -12.59 -2.84 -14.13
N LEU A 615 -13.91 -2.76 -14.25
CA LEU A 615 -14.77 -2.18 -13.21
C LEU A 615 -14.77 -3.03 -11.93
N ILE A 616 -14.78 -4.37 -12.07
CA ILE A 616 -14.66 -5.27 -10.92
C ILE A 616 -13.30 -5.09 -10.25
N LEU A 617 -12.22 -5.01 -11.04
CA LEU A 617 -10.89 -4.68 -10.51
C LEU A 617 -10.86 -3.32 -9.80
N PHE A 618 -11.55 -2.32 -10.31
CA PHE A 618 -11.61 -1.00 -9.67
C PHE A 618 -12.36 -1.01 -8.34
N VAL A 619 -13.39 -1.86 -8.21
CA VAL A 619 -14.22 -1.97 -7.00
C VAL A 619 -13.55 -2.82 -5.92
N PHE A 620 -12.93 -3.94 -6.31
CA PHE A 620 -12.33 -4.91 -5.38
C PHE A 620 -10.82 -4.75 -5.20
N GLY A 621 -10.14 -4.06 -6.12
CA GLY A 621 -8.70 -3.84 -6.05
C GLY A 621 -8.32 -2.72 -5.08
N THR A 622 -7.14 -2.85 -4.48
CA THR A 622 -6.53 -1.88 -3.58
C THR A 622 -5.21 -1.35 -4.16
N GLY A 623 -4.75 -0.18 -3.66
CA GLY A 623 -3.45 0.41 -3.98
C GLY A 623 -3.09 0.35 -5.49
N PRO A 624 -1.96 -0.30 -5.85
CA PRO A 624 -1.49 -0.37 -7.24
C PRO A 624 -2.48 -0.98 -8.25
N ILE A 625 -3.31 -1.93 -7.84
CA ILE A 625 -4.26 -2.63 -8.72
C ILE A 625 -5.42 -1.74 -9.09
N LYS A 626 -5.90 -0.93 -8.14
CA LYS A 626 -6.91 0.07 -8.41
C LYS A 626 -6.38 1.08 -9.44
N GLY A 627 -5.10 1.47 -9.33
CA GLY A 627 -4.40 2.28 -10.33
C GLY A 627 -4.36 1.63 -11.73
N PHE A 628 -4.00 0.35 -11.81
CA PHE A 628 -4.09 -0.44 -13.06
C PHE A 628 -5.53 -0.46 -13.63
N ALA A 629 -6.54 -0.70 -12.79
CA ALA A 629 -7.93 -0.73 -13.22
C ALA A 629 -8.42 0.62 -13.74
N THR A 630 -8.05 1.72 -13.06
CA THR A 630 -8.40 3.09 -13.46
C THR A 630 -7.79 3.43 -14.81
N THR A 631 -6.49 3.16 -15.02
CA THR A 631 -5.82 3.41 -16.30
C THR A 631 -6.43 2.58 -17.43
N LEU A 632 -6.76 1.31 -17.17
CA LEU A 632 -7.43 0.44 -18.15
C LEU A 632 -8.84 0.94 -18.51
N LEU A 633 -9.65 1.36 -17.55
CA LEU A 633 -11.00 1.91 -17.80
C LEU A 633 -10.96 3.20 -18.64
N ILE A 634 -10.09 4.14 -18.26
CA ILE A 634 -9.87 5.38 -19.02
C ILE A 634 -9.40 5.05 -20.43
N GLY A 635 -8.47 4.09 -20.54
CA GLY A 635 -7.93 3.60 -21.78
C GLY A 635 -8.96 3.00 -22.73
N ILE A 636 -9.85 2.15 -22.23
CA ILE A 636 -10.95 1.54 -23.00
C ILE A 636 -11.90 2.63 -23.53
N PHE A 637 -12.28 3.58 -22.68
CA PHE A 637 -13.21 4.65 -23.07
C PHE A 637 -12.60 5.59 -24.13
N THR A 638 -11.36 6.02 -23.90
CA THR A 638 -10.64 6.94 -24.80
C THR A 638 -10.27 6.26 -26.12
N SER A 639 -9.90 4.98 -26.10
CA SER A 639 -9.60 4.22 -27.32
C SER A 639 -10.85 3.98 -28.18
N LEU A 640 -11.99 3.66 -27.58
CA LEU A 640 -13.27 3.59 -28.29
C LEU A 640 -13.60 4.92 -28.99
N PHE A 641 -13.45 6.03 -28.27
CA PHE A 641 -13.69 7.36 -28.82
C PHE A 641 -12.75 7.65 -30.00
N THR A 642 -11.45 7.43 -29.83
CA THR A 642 -10.46 7.73 -30.87
C THR A 642 -10.61 6.84 -32.10
N ALA A 643 -10.81 5.54 -31.94
CA ALA A 643 -11.00 4.61 -33.05
C ALA A 643 -12.30 4.88 -33.84
N ILE A 644 -13.42 5.08 -33.15
CA ILE A 644 -14.74 5.23 -33.80
C ILE A 644 -14.88 6.60 -34.47
N PHE A 645 -14.35 7.65 -33.84
CA PHE A 645 -14.59 9.02 -34.28
C PHE A 645 -13.38 9.64 -34.98
N ILE A 646 -12.18 9.55 -34.41
CA ILE A 646 -10.99 10.25 -34.90
C ILE A 646 -10.42 9.55 -36.13
N THR A 647 -10.23 8.22 -36.07
CA THR A 647 -9.78 7.45 -37.25
C THR A 647 -10.76 7.61 -38.40
N ARG A 648 -12.07 7.53 -38.12
CA ARG A 648 -13.12 7.77 -39.13
C ARG A 648 -13.02 9.14 -39.78
N LEU A 649 -12.75 10.16 -38.98
CA LEU A 649 -12.60 11.53 -39.46
C LEU A 649 -11.42 11.69 -40.42
N LEU A 650 -10.28 11.09 -40.09
CA LEU A 650 -9.08 11.12 -40.93
C LEU A 650 -9.26 10.34 -42.24
N VAL A 651 -9.83 9.14 -42.16
CA VAL A 651 -10.14 8.28 -43.32
C VAL A 651 -11.13 8.98 -44.26
N ASP A 652 -12.24 9.50 -43.73
CA ASP A 652 -13.25 10.22 -44.50
C ASP A 652 -12.66 11.48 -45.15
N TRP A 653 -11.82 12.23 -44.43
CA TRP A 653 -11.20 13.44 -44.95
C TRP A 653 -10.32 13.15 -46.16
N TYR A 654 -9.48 12.12 -46.09
CA TYR A 654 -8.59 11.75 -47.19
C TYR A 654 -9.36 11.17 -48.38
N SER A 655 -10.33 10.28 -48.13
CA SER A 655 -11.17 9.67 -49.16
C SER A 655 -12.03 10.71 -49.90
N ASN A 656 -12.52 11.73 -49.21
CA ASN A 656 -13.31 12.81 -49.83
C ASN A 656 -12.47 13.76 -50.69
N LYS A 657 -11.17 13.90 -50.43
CA LYS A 657 -10.24 14.62 -51.31
C LYS A 657 -9.85 13.84 -52.59
N GLY A 658 -10.44 12.67 -52.82
CA GLY A 658 -10.13 11.82 -53.98
C GLY A 658 -8.94 10.89 -53.77
N GLY A 659 -8.39 10.81 -52.55
CA GLY A 659 -7.29 9.91 -52.23
C GLY A 659 -7.73 8.45 -52.22
N LYS A 660 -7.03 7.58 -52.95
CA LYS A 660 -7.18 6.13 -52.85
C LYS A 660 -6.41 5.63 -51.63
N LEU A 661 -7.12 5.04 -50.68
CA LEU A 661 -6.58 4.52 -49.42
C LEU A 661 -6.50 2.99 -49.49
N ALA A 662 -5.30 2.43 -49.50
CA ALA A 662 -5.12 1.00 -49.32
C ALA A 662 -5.19 0.69 -47.82
N PHE A 663 -5.99 -0.31 -47.44
CA PHE A 663 -6.09 -0.84 -46.08
C PHE A 663 -5.19 -2.08 -45.89
N ALA A 664 -4.11 -2.16 -46.65
CA ALA A 664 -3.09 -3.22 -46.57
C ALA A 664 -1.85 -2.78 -47.34
N THR A 665 -0.68 -3.31 -46.98
CA THR A 665 0.55 -3.17 -47.76
C THR A 665 0.70 -4.32 -48.75
N ALA A 666 1.70 -4.26 -49.64
CA ALA A 666 1.96 -5.32 -50.60
C ALA A 666 2.24 -6.68 -49.93
N VAL A 667 2.88 -6.65 -48.75
CA VAL A 667 3.25 -7.85 -47.98
C VAL A 667 2.02 -8.46 -47.29
N THR A 668 1.10 -7.64 -46.77
CA THR A 668 -0.03 -8.11 -45.96
C THR A 668 -1.34 -8.25 -46.73
N LYS A 669 -1.43 -7.75 -47.97
CA LYS A 669 -2.66 -7.76 -48.78
C LYS A 669 -3.30 -9.14 -48.91
N ASN A 670 -2.49 -10.20 -48.98
CA ASN A 670 -2.94 -11.59 -49.12
C ASN A 670 -2.69 -12.45 -47.88
N LEU A 671 -2.13 -11.86 -46.81
CA LEU A 671 -1.91 -12.57 -45.56
C LEU A 671 -3.26 -13.00 -44.98
N PHE A 672 -3.36 -14.27 -44.56
CA PHE A 672 -4.55 -14.89 -43.98
C PHE A 672 -5.86 -14.82 -44.81
N ARG A 673 -5.78 -14.61 -46.13
CA ARG A 673 -6.96 -14.66 -47.01
C ARG A 673 -7.31 -16.09 -47.43
N ASN A 674 -8.62 -16.36 -47.60
CA ASN A 674 -9.17 -17.63 -48.08
C ASN A 674 -8.78 -18.85 -47.22
N ILE A 675 -8.63 -18.64 -45.92
CA ILE A 675 -8.44 -19.74 -44.98
C ILE A 675 -9.71 -20.58 -44.95
N ASN A 676 -9.56 -21.90 -45.06
CA ASN A 676 -10.66 -22.84 -44.92
C ASN A 676 -10.22 -23.95 -43.97
N ILE A 677 -10.30 -23.69 -42.68
CA ILE A 677 -9.95 -24.63 -41.62
C ILE A 677 -11.24 -25.24 -41.08
N GLU A 678 -11.29 -26.57 -41.04
CA GLU A 678 -12.40 -27.31 -40.43
C GLU A 678 -12.17 -27.48 -38.92
N PHE A 679 -12.34 -26.38 -38.17
CA PHE A 679 -12.11 -26.32 -36.72
C PHE A 679 -12.96 -27.36 -35.97
N LEU A 680 -14.23 -27.52 -36.35
CA LEU A 680 -15.14 -28.45 -35.70
C LEU A 680 -14.73 -29.91 -35.84
N LYS A 681 -14.00 -30.30 -36.91
CA LYS A 681 -13.44 -31.66 -37.02
C LYS A 681 -12.29 -31.89 -36.05
N LYS A 682 -11.51 -30.85 -35.77
CA LYS A 682 -10.35 -30.89 -34.87
C LYS A 682 -10.71 -30.74 -33.39
N ARG A 683 -11.96 -30.39 -33.04
CA ARG A 683 -12.36 -30.10 -31.65
C ARG A 683 -12.04 -31.21 -30.65
N LYS A 684 -12.17 -32.49 -31.03
CA LYS A 684 -11.85 -33.62 -30.13
C LYS A 684 -10.35 -33.66 -29.78
N VAL A 685 -9.50 -33.36 -30.76
CA VAL A 685 -8.05 -33.27 -30.55
C VAL A 685 -7.73 -32.10 -29.65
N ALA A 686 -8.34 -30.93 -29.89
CA ALA A 686 -8.19 -29.76 -29.03
C ALA A 686 -8.61 -30.04 -27.59
N TYR A 687 -9.77 -30.68 -27.37
CA TYR A 687 -10.21 -31.07 -26.03
C TYR A 687 -9.25 -32.03 -25.34
N ILE A 688 -8.67 -33.00 -26.06
CA ILE A 688 -7.69 -33.93 -25.48
C ILE A 688 -6.42 -33.19 -25.08
N ILE A 689 -5.88 -32.32 -25.94
CA ILE A 689 -4.68 -31.53 -25.65
C ILE A 689 -4.92 -30.63 -24.45
N SER A 690 -6.00 -29.85 -24.46
CA SER A 690 -6.38 -28.96 -23.36
C SER A 690 -6.62 -29.71 -22.06
N ALA A 691 -7.35 -30.83 -22.09
CA ALA A 691 -7.58 -31.65 -20.90
C ALA A 691 -6.27 -32.23 -20.36
N THR A 692 -5.34 -32.63 -21.24
CA THR A 692 -4.03 -33.14 -20.81
C THR A 692 -3.23 -32.04 -20.10
N ILE A 693 -3.16 -30.84 -20.67
CA ILE A 693 -2.47 -29.70 -20.05
C ILE A 693 -3.11 -29.35 -18.71
N ILE A 694 -4.45 -29.29 -18.63
CA ILE A 694 -5.17 -29.04 -17.38
C ILE A 694 -4.91 -30.14 -16.35
N ILE A 695 -4.91 -31.42 -16.74
CA ILE A 695 -4.63 -32.53 -15.82
C ILE A 695 -3.20 -32.44 -15.28
N VAL A 696 -2.22 -32.13 -16.12
CA VAL A 696 -0.83 -31.93 -15.69
C VAL A 696 -0.73 -30.72 -14.76
N GLY A 697 -1.35 -29.60 -15.10
CA GLY A 697 -1.40 -28.40 -14.28
C GLY A 697 -2.08 -28.61 -12.93
N LEU A 698 -3.23 -29.29 -12.90
CA LEU A 698 -3.93 -29.69 -11.67
C LEU A 698 -3.08 -30.66 -10.84
N GLY A 699 -2.42 -31.62 -11.49
CA GLY A 699 -1.46 -32.52 -10.84
C GLY A 699 -0.39 -31.73 -10.09
N SER A 700 0.23 -30.75 -10.75
CA SER A 700 1.18 -29.83 -10.13
C SER A 700 0.56 -29.01 -9.00
N LEU A 701 -0.64 -28.47 -9.18
CA LEU A 701 -1.32 -27.68 -8.15
C LEU A 701 -1.57 -28.48 -6.87
N PHE A 702 -1.87 -29.78 -6.99
CA PHE A 702 -2.05 -30.65 -5.83
C PHE A 702 -0.73 -31.13 -5.19
N THR A 703 0.37 -31.23 -5.94
CA THR A 703 1.66 -31.71 -5.42
C THR A 703 2.61 -30.60 -5.01
N ASN A 704 2.77 -29.58 -5.84
CA ASN A 704 3.72 -28.47 -5.69
C ASN A 704 3.04 -27.23 -5.10
N GLY A 705 1.71 -27.14 -5.18
CA GLY A 705 0.98 -25.95 -4.75
C GLY A 705 1.25 -24.73 -5.61
N LEU A 706 0.97 -23.57 -5.04
CA LEU A 706 1.30 -22.26 -5.59
C LEU A 706 2.22 -21.53 -4.60
N ASP A 707 3.18 -20.81 -5.15
CA ASP A 707 4.04 -19.90 -4.41
C ASP A 707 3.23 -18.67 -3.99
N GLN A 708 2.59 -18.72 -2.82
CA GLN A 708 1.73 -17.66 -2.33
C GLN A 708 2.57 -16.55 -1.70
N GLY A 709 2.48 -15.33 -2.23
CA GLY A 709 3.09 -14.14 -1.65
C GLY A 709 2.45 -13.78 -0.31
N ILE A 710 3.09 -12.88 0.44
CA ILE A 710 2.64 -12.49 1.80
C ILE A 710 1.22 -11.88 1.83
N ASP A 711 0.72 -11.39 0.69
CA ASP A 711 -0.67 -10.96 0.49
C ASP A 711 -1.73 -12.03 0.80
N PHE A 712 -1.38 -13.32 0.74
CA PHE A 712 -2.32 -14.44 0.95
C PHE A 712 -2.02 -15.29 2.18
N VAL A 713 -0.81 -15.16 2.74
CA VAL A 713 -0.33 -15.97 3.86
C VAL A 713 0.06 -15.15 5.08
N GLY A 714 0.19 -13.82 4.94
CA GLY A 714 0.79 -12.95 5.95
C GLY A 714 2.30 -13.15 6.06
N GLY A 715 3.00 -12.14 6.57
CA GLY A 715 4.45 -12.18 6.76
C GLY A 715 5.13 -10.87 6.43
N ARG A 716 6.44 -10.96 6.23
CA ARG A 716 7.31 -9.84 5.89
C ARG A 716 8.16 -10.20 4.68
N THR A 717 8.34 -9.24 3.79
CA THR A 717 9.17 -9.32 2.60
C THR A 717 10.12 -8.13 2.60
N TYR A 718 11.38 -8.38 2.27
CA TYR A 718 12.43 -7.39 2.19
C TYR A 718 13.13 -7.51 0.84
N LEU A 719 13.31 -6.40 0.13
CA LEU A 719 14.17 -6.36 -1.05
C LEU A 719 15.55 -5.86 -0.64
N VAL A 720 16.57 -6.69 -0.85
CA VAL A 720 17.93 -6.39 -0.43
C VAL A 720 18.87 -6.43 -1.63
N ARG A 721 19.67 -5.38 -1.80
CA ARG A 721 20.71 -5.26 -2.84
C ARG A 721 22.09 -5.50 -2.25
N PHE A 722 22.88 -6.31 -2.95
CA PHE A 722 24.23 -6.72 -2.59
C PHE A 722 25.25 -6.09 -3.55
N ALA A 723 26.51 -5.99 -3.11
CA ALA A 723 27.59 -5.47 -3.96
C ALA A 723 28.01 -6.44 -5.09
N GLN A 724 27.64 -7.71 -4.97
CA GLN A 724 27.98 -8.79 -5.89
C GLN A 724 26.77 -9.67 -6.16
N ASP A 725 26.83 -10.45 -7.24
CA ASP A 725 25.82 -11.45 -7.55
C ASP A 725 25.68 -12.47 -6.41
N MET A 726 24.45 -12.81 -6.07
CA MET A 726 24.13 -13.68 -4.96
C MET A 726 23.53 -15.00 -5.43
N ASN A 727 23.81 -16.08 -4.70
CA ASN A 727 23.12 -17.34 -4.86
C ASN A 727 21.88 -17.37 -3.93
N PRO A 728 20.64 -17.32 -4.46
CA PRO A 728 19.46 -17.26 -3.62
C PRO A 728 19.32 -18.49 -2.71
N SER A 729 19.70 -19.68 -3.18
CA SER A 729 19.59 -20.92 -2.39
C SER A 729 20.50 -20.91 -1.16
N GLU A 730 21.68 -20.31 -1.27
CA GLU A 730 22.63 -20.18 -0.15
C GLU A 730 22.11 -19.18 0.90
N VAL A 731 21.59 -18.04 0.44
CA VAL A 731 20.98 -17.03 1.32
C VAL A 731 19.73 -17.58 2.00
N THR A 732 18.87 -18.33 1.28
CA THR A 732 17.72 -19.02 1.85
C THR A 732 18.11 -19.99 2.96
N ALA A 733 19.17 -20.78 2.77
CA ALA A 733 19.63 -21.74 3.77
C ALA A 733 20.07 -21.04 5.06
N ASN A 734 20.91 -20.00 4.95
CA ASN A 734 21.36 -19.19 6.10
C ASN A 734 20.18 -18.53 6.83
N LEU A 735 19.29 -17.86 6.10
CA LEU A 735 18.14 -17.18 6.71
C LEU A 735 17.14 -18.15 7.35
N SER A 736 17.02 -19.38 6.83
CA SER A 736 16.16 -20.40 7.40
C SER A 736 16.67 -20.93 8.74
N GLU A 737 17.98 -20.87 9.01
CA GLU A 737 18.52 -21.20 10.33
C GLU A 737 18.12 -20.15 11.37
N VAL A 738 18.06 -18.87 10.97
CA VAL A 738 17.74 -17.74 11.85
C VAL A 738 16.24 -17.59 12.07
N PHE A 739 15.44 -17.66 11.01
CA PHE A 739 13.99 -17.43 11.06
C PHE A 739 13.15 -18.71 11.16
N GLY A 740 13.77 -19.88 11.07
CA GLY A 740 13.10 -21.19 10.94
C GLY A 740 12.44 -21.43 9.58
N SER A 741 11.91 -20.37 8.95
CA SER A 741 11.43 -20.38 7.57
C SER A 741 11.69 -19.03 6.91
N ALA A 742 12.51 -19.05 5.86
CA ALA A 742 12.75 -17.92 4.98
C ALA A 742 12.88 -18.41 3.54
N ASP A 743 12.61 -17.54 2.57
CA ASP A 743 12.80 -17.82 1.15
C ASP A 743 13.39 -16.58 0.48
N ALA A 744 14.53 -16.73 -0.19
CA ALA A 744 15.18 -15.69 -0.97
C ALA A 744 15.13 -16.04 -2.45
N LYS A 745 14.67 -15.10 -3.28
CA LYS A 745 14.59 -15.22 -4.74
C LYS A 745 15.23 -14.01 -5.41
N THR A 746 15.86 -14.22 -6.56
CA THR A 746 16.39 -13.11 -7.36
C THR A 746 15.26 -12.17 -7.79
N PHE A 747 15.49 -10.88 -7.60
CA PHE A 747 14.61 -9.80 -8.02
C PHE A 747 15.38 -8.89 -8.97
N GLY A 748 15.16 -9.06 -10.28
CA GLY A 748 15.92 -8.31 -11.28
C GLY A 748 17.36 -8.78 -11.43
N ASP A 749 18.29 -7.91 -11.09
CA ASP A 749 19.72 -8.20 -11.20
C ASP A 749 20.13 -9.30 -10.22
N ALA A 750 21.16 -10.07 -10.59
CA ALA A 750 21.62 -11.22 -9.80
C ALA A 750 22.11 -10.83 -8.39
N ASN A 751 22.38 -9.55 -8.14
CA ASN A 751 22.77 -9.00 -6.85
C ASN A 751 21.57 -8.46 -6.02
N GLN A 752 20.34 -8.68 -6.44
CA GLN A 752 19.14 -8.23 -5.74
C GLN A 752 18.28 -9.43 -5.36
N LEU A 753 17.98 -9.58 -4.07
CA LEU A 753 17.17 -10.67 -3.56
C LEU A 753 15.92 -10.14 -2.86
N LYS A 754 14.76 -10.68 -3.26
CA LYS A 754 13.49 -10.59 -2.52
C LYS A 754 13.49 -11.70 -1.47
N ILE A 755 13.50 -11.32 -0.20
CA ILE A 755 13.57 -12.20 0.96
C ILE A 755 12.23 -12.17 1.68
N THR A 756 11.60 -13.33 1.85
CA THR A 756 10.30 -13.45 2.50
C THR A 756 10.40 -14.36 3.73
N THR A 757 9.78 -13.94 4.84
CA THR A 757 9.71 -14.73 6.07
C THR A 757 8.32 -14.64 6.72
N LYS A 758 7.94 -15.74 7.39
CA LYS A 758 6.73 -15.83 8.22
C LYS A 758 7.06 -15.75 9.72
N TYR A 759 8.30 -15.45 10.08
CA TYR A 759 8.70 -15.31 11.47
C TYR A 759 7.90 -14.19 12.16
N LYS A 760 7.31 -14.51 13.32
CA LYS A 760 6.45 -13.61 14.12
C LYS A 760 5.40 -12.85 13.29
N PHE A 761 4.81 -13.48 12.27
CA PHE A 761 3.84 -12.81 11.39
C PHE A 761 2.50 -12.46 12.09
N ASN A 762 2.17 -13.15 13.18
CA ASN A 762 0.99 -12.86 14.01
C ASN A 762 1.25 -11.75 15.04
N GLU A 763 2.48 -11.25 15.16
CA GLU A 763 2.86 -10.22 16.12
C GLU A 763 3.03 -8.87 15.41
N THR A 764 2.42 -7.84 15.98
CA THR A 764 2.46 -6.47 15.49
C THR A 764 3.18 -5.58 16.50
N GLY A 765 3.98 -4.63 16.03
CA GLY A 765 4.66 -3.65 16.87
C GLY A 765 5.96 -3.19 16.22
N THR A 766 6.36 -1.96 16.50
CA THR A 766 7.62 -1.39 16.02
C THR A 766 8.82 -2.17 16.53
N ASP A 767 8.77 -2.64 17.77
CA ASP A 767 9.86 -3.41 18.40
C ASP A 767 10.08 -4.76 17.71
N VAL A 768 8.99 -5.41 17.27
CA VAL A 768 9.05 -6.67 16.51
C VAL A 768 9.65 -6.44 15.12
N ASP A 769 9.28 -5.32 14.48
CA ASP A 769 9.81 -4.98 13.16
C ASP A 769 11.33 -4.67 13.22
N GLU A 770 11.79 -3.98 14.26
CA GLU A 770 13.22 -3.72 14.50
C GLU A 770 14.00 -4.99 14.90
N GLU A 771 13.42 -5.88 15.73
CA GLU A 771 14.01 -7.19 16.02
C GLU A 771 14.29 -7.97 14.72
N ILE A 772 13.30 -8.04 13.83
CA ILE A 772 13.41 -8.81 12.59
C ILE A 772 14.40 -8.16 11.63
N ARG A 773 14.42 -6.82 11.50
CA ARG A 773 15.40 -6.11 10.69
C ARG A 773 16.83 -6.33 11.21
N SER A 774 17.03 -6.31 12.52
CA SER A 774 18.32 -6.59 13.15
C SER A 774 18.76 -8.03 12.92
N MET A 775 17.86 -9.01 13.09
CA MET A 775 18.12 -10.42 12.76
C MET A 775 18.50 -10.60 11.28
N LEU A 776 17.79 -9.94 10.37
CA LEU A 776 18.06 -9.97 8.93
C LEU A 776 19.46 -9.40 8.64
N PHE A 777 19.79 -8.24 9.19
CA PHE A 777 21.09 -7.60 9.01
C PHE A 777 22.22 -8.52 9.50
N ASN A 778 22.10 -9.04 10.72
CA ASN A 778 23.11 -9.93 11.30
C ASN A 778 23.32 -11.20 10.47
N ALA A 779 22.24 -11.80 9.94
CA ALA A 779 22.32 -12.98 9.09
C ALA A 779 23.00 -12.69 7.73
N LEU A 780 22.85 -11.46 7.22
CA LEU A 780 23.41 -11.03 5.94
C LEU A 780 24.78 -10.35 6.06
N GLN A 781 25.27 -10.07 7.28
CA GLN A 781 26.49 -9.29 7.52
C GLN A 781 27.72 -9.85 6.80
N SER A 782 27.83 -11.17 6.69
CA SER A 782 28.93 -11.85 5.99
C SER A 782 28.99 -11.50 4.50
N TYR A 783 27.85 -11.16 3.89
CA TYR A 783 27.74 -10.76 2.49
C TYR A 783 27.88 -9.24 2.30
N MET A 784 27.86 -8.45 3.38
CA MET A 784 27.92 -6.98 3.37
C MET A 784 28.84 -6.41 4.48
N PRO A 785 30.12 -6.81 4.55
CA PRO A 785 30.97 -6.53 5.71
C PRO A 785 31.27 -5.04 5.94
N SER A 786 31.11 -4.19 4.93
CA SER A 786 31.37 -2.74 5.00
C SER A 786 30.16 -1.90 5.38
N LEU A 787 28.98 -2.51 5.58
CA LEU A 787 27.73 -1.81 5.86
C LEU A 787 27.36 -1.94 7.34
N ASN A 788 27.00 -0.82 7.98
CA ASN A 788 26.44 -0.84 9.32
C ASN A 788 24.90 -0.94 9.30
N TYR A 789 24.27 -1.17 10.45
CA TYR A 789 22.83 -1.37 10.55
C TYR A 789 22.03 -0.15 10.05
N GLU A 790 22.42 1.06 10.45
CA GLU A 790 21.74 2.29 10.06
C GLU A 790 21.75 2.51 8.54
N GLN A 791 22.91 2.31 7.90
CA GLN A 791 23.04 2.38 6.44
C GLN A 791 22.25 1.26 5.74
N PHE A 792 22.19 0.07 6.36
CA PHE A 792 21.40 -1.04 5.84
C PHE A 792 19.91 -0.71 5.81
N ILE A 793 19.34 -0.14 6.87
CA ILE A 793 17.91 0.18 6.96
C ILE A 793 17.51 1.53 6.34
N ASP A 794 18.47 2.42 6.04
CA ASP A 794 18.19 3.74 5.45
C ASP A 794 17.60 3.62 4.04
N LEU A 795 16.27 3.65 3.94
CA LEU A 795 15.53 3.57 2.67
C LEU A 795 15.49 4.89 1.91
N ASN A 796 16.01 5.99 2.50
CA ASN A 796 15.90 7.33 1.93
C ASN A 796 17.08 7.67 1.00
N ASP A 797 18.09 6.80 0.89
CA ASP A 797 19.22 7.00 -0.02
C ASP A 797 18.81 6.76 -1.49
N GLU A 798 18.67 7.86 -2.24
CA GLU A 798 18.35 7.85 -3.68
C GLU A 798 19.41 7.14 -4.54
N ASN A 799 20.65 7.02 -4.05
CA ASN A 799 21.76 6.37 -4.76
C ASN A 799 22.16 5.04 -4.12
N LYS A 800 21.29 4.44 -3.31
CA LYS A 800 21.58 3.22 -2.54
C LYS A 800 22.08 2.08 -3.44
N GLN A 801 23.35 1.73 -3.28
CA GLN A 801 24.00 0.64 -4.02
C GLN A 801 23.95 -0.70 -3.29
N VAL A 802 23.87 -0.69 -1.95
CA VAL A 802 23.86 -1.90 -1.11
C VAL A 802 22.94 -1.65 0.10
N GLY A 803 22.19 -2.67 0.49
CA GLY A 803 21.32 -2.67 1.67
C GLY A 803 19.83 -2.87 1.33
N LEU A 804 18.97 -2.51 2.28
CA LEU A 804 17.52 -2.63 2.13
C LEU A 804 16.96 -1.58 1.15
N LEU A 805 16.16 -2.02 0.18
CA LEU A 805 15.49 -1.19 -0.84
C LEU A 805 13.97 -1.13 -0.68
N GLU A 806 13.38 -2.17 -0.12
CA GLU A 806 11.93 -2.28 0.10
C GLU A 806 11.66 -3.11 1.36
N SER A 807 10.61 -2.73 2.10
CA SER A 807 10.09 -3.49 3.23
C SER A 807 8.58 -3.57 3.13
N PHE A 808 8.04 -4.78 3.00
CA PHE A 808 6.62 -5.04 2.90
C PHE A 808 6.16 -5.99 4.01
N LYS A 809 5.08 -5.63 4.71
CA LYS A 809 4.50 -6.39 5.83
C LYS A 809 3.01 -6.51 5.64
N VAL A 810 2.49 -7.72 5.83
CA VAL A 810 1.05 -8.00 5.79
C VAL A 810 0.66 -8.85 6.98
N SER A 811 -0.31 -8.39 7.77
CA SER A 811 -0.89 -9.19 8.86
C SER A 811 -1.78 -10.34 8.33
N PRO A 812 -1.97 -11.42 9.10
CA PRO A 812 -2.80 -12.55 8.71
C PRO A 812 -4.24 -12.13 8.37
N THR A 813 -4.82 -11.21 9.14
CA THR A 813 -6.20 -10.73 8.92
C THR A 813 -6.32 -10.02 7.58
N ILE A 814 -5.36 -9.18 7.21
CA ILE A 814 -5.34 -8.55 5.88
C ILE A 814 -5.15 -9.58 4.78
N ALA A 815 -4.28 -10.58 4.99
CA ALA A 815 -4.05 -11.62 4.02
C ALA A 815 -5.30 -12.46 3.73
N ASP A 816 -6.06 -12.82 4.78
CA ASP A 816 -7.33 -13.54 4.64
C ASP A 816 -8.39 -12.70 3.93
N ASP A 817 -8.47 -11.40 4.22
CA ASP A 817 -9.39 -10.48 3.54
C ASP A 817 -9.07 -10.36 2.04
N ILE A 818 -7.78 -10.19 1.70
CA ILE A 818 -7.31 -10.14 0.31
C ILE A 818 -7.64 -11.45 -0.42
N LYS A 819 -7.38 -12.59 0.22
CA LYS A 819 -7.65 -13.91 -0.35
C LYS A 819 -9.12 -14.12 -0.69
N GLN A 820 -10.01 -13.76 0.23
CA GLN A 820 -11.45 -13.88 0.02
C GLN A 820 -11.97 -12.86 -1.00
N ALA A 821 -11.53 -11.60 -0.91
CA ALA A 821 -11.89 -10.57 -1.88
C ALA A 821 -11.48 -10.98 -3.31
N SER A 822 -10.28 -11.55 -3.46
CA SER A 822 -9.77 -12.07 -4.73
C SER A 822 -10.63 -13.21 -5.28
N PHE A 823 -11.03 -14.17 -4.43
CA PHE A 823 -11.93 -15.25 -4.81
C PHE A 823 -13.29 -14.73 -5.29
N TRP A 824 -13.90 -13.82 -4.52
CA TRP A 824 -15.19 -13.22 -4.86
C TRP A 824 -15.11 -12.31 -6.09
N ALA A 825 -14.01 -11.60 -6.31
CA ALA A 825 -13.79 -10.80 -7.50
C ALA A 825 -13.72 -11.67 -8.76
N VAL A 826 -12.95 -12.77 -8.72
CA VAL A 826 -12.86 -13.73 -9.83
C VAL A 826 -14.22 -14.38 -10.09
N LEU A 827 -14.87 -14.93 -9.07
CA LEU A 827 -16.18 -15.57 -9.21
C LEU A 827 -17.26 -14.58 -9.69
N GLY A 828 -17.30 -13.39 -9.10
CA GLY A 828 -18.20 -12.31 -9.48
C GLY A 828 -17.99 -11.88 -10.94
N SER A 829 -16.74 -11.80 -11.40
CA SER A 829 -16.44 -11.49 -12.81
C SER A 829 -17.00 -12.53 -13.77
N LEU A 830 -16.87 -13.82 -13.45
CA LEU A 830 -17.42 -14.90 -14.28
C LEU A 830 -18.94 -14.83 -14.36
N ILE A 831 -19.62 -14.50 -13.26
CA ILE A 831 -21.07 -14.32 -13.22
C ILE A 831 -21.50 -13.09 -14.03
N VAL A 832 -20.88 -11.94 -13.83
CA VAL A 832 -21.20 -10.70 -14.56
C VAL A 832 -21.01 -10.88 -16.07
N VAL A 833 -19.90 -11.51 -16.47
CA VAL A 833 -19.63 -11.87 -17.86
C VAL A 833 -20.68 -12.83 -18.40
N PHE A 834 -21.01 -13.88 -17.65
CA PHE A 834 -22.01 -14.87 -18.05
C PHE A 834 -23.35 -14.19 -18.35
N LEU A 835 -23.79 -13.30 -17.45
CA LEU A 835 -25.04 -12.55 -17.57
C LEU A 835 -24.99 -11.58 -18.75
N TYR A 836 -23.87 -10.88 -18.95
CA TYR A 836 -23.70 -10.00 -20.09
C TYR A 836 -23.83 -10.75 -21.42
N ILE A 837 -23.10 -11.86 -21.58
CA ILE A 837 -23.16 -12.69 -22.80
C ILE A 837 -24.55 -13.29 -22.98
N LEU A 838 -25.21 -13.69 -21.89
CA LEU A 838 -26.56 -14.25 -21.93
C LEU A 838 -27.56 -13.23 -22.47
N PHE A 839 -27.51 -12.00 -21.94
CA PHE A 839 -28.35 -10.91 -22.40
C PHE A 839 -28.03 -10.53 -23.85
N ARG A 840 -26.75 -10.47 -24.21
CA ARG A 840 -26.27 -10.04 -25.52
C ARG A 840 -26.63 -11.02 -26.64
N PHE A 841 -26.43 -12.31 -26.43
CA PHE A 841 -26.64 -13.37 -27.43
C PHE A 841 -27.99 -14.08 -27.30
N LYS A 842 -28.75 -13.81 -26.23
CA LYS A 842 -30.08 -14.38 -25.95
C LYS A 842 -30.12 -15.90 -25.88
N LYS A 843 -28.95 -16.54 -25.72
CA LYS A 843 -28.76 -17.99 -25.76
C LYS A 843 -27.68 -18.39 -24.76
N TRP A 844 -28.06 -19.17 -23.76
CA TRP A 844 -27.16 -19.58 -22.68
C TRP A 844 -25.99 -20.45 -23.15
N GLN A 845 -26.10 -21.10 -24.32
CA GLN A 845 -25.03 -21.92 -24.89
C GLN A 845 -23.80 -21.07 -25.27
N TYR A 846 -24.01 -19.80 -25.66
CA TYR A 846 -22.92 -18.85 -25.91
C TYR A 846 -22.22 -18.53 -24.59
N SER A 847 -22.98 -18.20 -23.53
CA SER A 847 -22.43 -17.94 -22.20
C SER A 847 -21.68 -19.15 -21.62
N LEU A 848 -22.21 -20.36 -21.78
CA LEU A 848 -21.52 -21.58 -21.34
C LEU A 848 -20.19 -21.78 -22.07
N GLY A 849 -20.18 -21.62 -23.40
CA GLY A 849 -18.95 -21.74 -24.19
C GLY A 849 -17.89 -20.73 -23.75
N ALA A 850 -18.28 -19.46 -23.57
CA ALA A 850 -17.38 -18.42 -23.12
C ALA A 850 -16.82 -18.68 -21.71
N VAL A 851 -17.68 -18.96 -20.73
CA VAL A 851 -17.22 -19.20 -19.34
C VAL A 851 -16.37 -20.46 -19.24
N ALA A 852 -16.69 -21.52 -19.99
CA ALA A 852 -15.87 -22.74 -20.01
C ALA A 852 -14.47 -22.49 -20.57
N ALA A 853 -14.34 -21.66 -21.61
CA ALA A 853 -13.04 -21.26 -22.15
C ALA A 853 -12.26 -20.40 -21.16
N VAL A 854 -12.90 -19.42 -20.54
CA VAL A 854 -12.26 -18.60 -19.51
C VAL A 854 -11.78 -19.45 -18.33
N PHE A 855 -12.60 -20.38 -17.84
CA PHE A 855 -12.21 -21.29 -16.76
C PHE A 855 -11.01 -22.17 -17.17
N HIS A 856 -11.01 -22.66 -18.42
CA HIS A 856 -9.87 -23.35 -19.01
C HIS A 856 -8.60 -22.48 -19.01
N ASP A 857 -8.70 -21.22 -19.41
CA ASP A 857 -7.55 -20.32 -19.52
C ASP A 857 -6.94 -20.01 -18.16
N VAL A 858 -7.79 -19.70 -17.16
CA VAL A 858 -7.36 -19.47 -15.77
C VAL A 858 -6.68 -20.70 -15.18
N LEU A 859 -7.23 -21.90 -15.39
CA LEU A 859 -6.62 -23.15 -14.92
C LEU A 859 -5.26 -23.42 -15.56
N ILE A 860 -5.08 -23.09 -16.84
CA ILE A 860 -3.79 -23.24 -17.51
C ILE A 860 -2.78 -22.23 -16.98
N VAL A 861 -3.17 -20.97 -16.76
CA VAL A 861 -2.26 -19.98 -16.16
C VAL A 861 -1.82 -20.43 -14.76
N LEU A 862 -2.76 -20.83 -13.90
CA LEU A 862 -2.45 -21.35 -12.56
C LEU A 862 -1.58 -22.62 -12.61
N GLY A 863 -1.87 -23.53 -13.54
CA GLY A 863 -1.10 -24.75 -13.73
C GLY A 863 0.33 -24.49 -14.19
N ILE A 864 0.54 -23.54 -15.10
CA ILE A 864 1.88 -23.11 -15.52
C ILE A 864 2.64 -22.49 -14.36
N PHE A 865 2.00 -21.59 -13.59
CA PHE A 865 2.63 -20.99 -12.42
C PHE A 865 3.07 -22.06 -11.42
N SER A 866 2.19 -23.00 -11.08
CA SER A 866 2.51 -24.14 -10.20
C SER A 866 3.67 -25.01 -10.71
N LEU A 867 3.76 -25.20 -12.04
CA LEU A 867 4.79 -26.04 -12.65
C LEU A 867 6.16 -25.35 -12.70
N THR A 868 6.18 -24.04 -12.91
CA THR A 868 7.40 -23.32 -13.29
C THR A 868 7.99 -22.45 -12.20
N TYR A 869 7.25 -22.11 -11.14
CA TYR A 869 7.74 -21.17 -10.11
C TYR A 869 9.07 -21.60 -9.47
N ALA A 870 9.34 -22.91 -9.39
CA ALA A 870 10.54 -23.44 -8.74
C ALA A 870 11.85 -23.26 -9.54
N PHE A 871 11.79 -23.02 -10.86
CA PHE A 871 12.98 -22.95 -11.72
C PHE A 871 13.06 -21.72 -12.62
N MET A 872 12.03 -20.89 -12.65
CA MET A 872 12.05 -19.65 -13.42
C MET A 872 12.98 -18.62 -12.75
N PRO A 873 13.73 -17.81 -13.51
CA PRO A 873 14.76 -16.92 -12.99
C PRO A 873 14.20 -15.60 -12.42
N PHE A 874 12.91 -15.54 -12.12
CA PHE A 874 12.22 -14.38 -11.57
C PHE A 874 11.09 -14.84 -10.64
N SER A 875 10.68 -13.98 -9.70
CA SER A 875 9.58 -14.31 -8.78
C SER A 875 8.27 -14.58 -9.53
N MET A 876 7.66 -15.73 -9.22
CA MET A 876 6.36 -16.17 -9.74
C MET A 876 5.35 -16.32 -8.59
N GLU A 877 5.41 -15.38 -7.65
CA GLU A 877 4.50 -15.34 -6.52
C GLU A 877 3.07 -15.01 -6.96
N ILE A 878 2.10 -15.64 -6.29
CA ILE A 878 0.70 -15.28 -6.34
C ILE A 878 0.49 -14.17 -5.33
N ASP A 879 0.53 -12.94 -5.81
CA ASP A 879 0.29 -11.69 -5.08
C ASP A 879 -1.00 -11.03 -5.58
N GLN A 880 -1.35 -9.85 -5.05
CA GLN A 880 -2.54 -9.17 -5.56
C GLN A 880 -2.42 -8.84 -7.06
N ALA A 881 -1.23 -8.48 -7.55
CA ALA A 881 -1.01 -8.15 -8.96
C ALA A 881 -1.32 -9.34 -9.88
N PHE A 882 -0.98 -10.56 -9.47
CA PHE A 882 -1.36 -11.78 -10.17
C PHE A 882 -2.88 -11.92 -10.33
N ILE A 883 -3.67 -11.58 -9.30
CA ILE A 883 -5.14 -11.58 -9.40
C ILE A 883 -5.62 -10.56 -10.44
N ALA A 884 -4.99 -9.38 -10.49
CA ALA A 884 -5.25 -8.40 -11.54
C ALA A 884 -4.92 -8.93 -12.94
N ALA A 885 -3.83 -9.70 -13.08
CA ALA A 885 -3.50 -10.36 -14.34
C ALA A 885 -4.57 -11.37 -14.73
N ILE A 886 -5.01 -12.23 -13.80
CA ILE A 886 -6.07 -13.21 -14.06
C ILE A 886 -7.37 -12.53 -14.52
N LEU A 887 -7.83 -11.49 -13.82
CA LEU A 887 -9.03 -10.73 -14.20
C LEU A 887 -8.88 -10.04 -15.56
N THR A 888 -7.67 -9.60 -15.91
CA THR A 888 -7.36 -9.05 -17.23
C THR A 888 -7.36 -10.13 -18.31
N VAL A 889 -6.81 -11.31 -18.03
CA VAL A 889 -6.84 -12.48 -18.92
C VAL A 889 -8.29 -12.92 -19.18
N ILE A 890 -9.15 -12.90 -18.16
CA ILE A 890 -10.59 -13.14 -18.31
C ILE A 890 -11.17 -12.13 -19.30
N GLY A 891 -10.97 -10.83 -19.08
CA GLY A 891 -11.48 -9.78 -19.97
C GLY A 891 -10.96 -9.87 -21.40
N TYR A 892 -9.68 -10.24 -21.57
CA TYR A 892 -9.04 -10.38 -22.87
C TYR A 892 -9.53 -11.63 -23.64
N SER A 893 -9.56 -12.80 -23.00
CA SER A 893 -10.05 -14.06 -23.60
C SER A 893 -11.51 -13.92 -24.09
N LEU A 894 -12.31 -13.16 -23.34
CA LEU A 894 -13.69 -12.86 -23.70
C LEU A 894 -13.81 -11.93 -24.90
N ASN A 895 -12.90 -10.98 -25.08
CA ASN A 895 -12.90 -10.09 -26.23
C ASN A 895 -12.91 -10.92 -27.54
N ASP A 896 -11.93 -11.81 -27.73
CA ASP A 896 -11.85 -12.67 -28.91
C ASP A 896 -13.06 -13.63 -29.03
N THR A 897 -13.54 -14.16 -27.91
CA THR A 897 -14.71 -15.07 -27.90
C THR A 897 -15.99 -14.38 -28.35
N VAL A 898 -16.30 -13.19 -27.83
CA VAL A 898 -17.50 -12.40 -28.18
C VAL A 898 -17.50 -12.04 -29.66
N VAL A 899 -16.32 -11.75 -30.19
CA VAL A 899 -16.08 -11.43 -31.59
C VAL A 899 -16.38 -12.59 -32.52
N VAL A 900 -15.86 -13.77 -32.19
CA VAL A 900 -16.12 -14.99 -32.96
C VAL A 900 -17.60 -15.34 -32.90
N PHE A 901 -18.22 -15.19 -31.74
CA PHE A 901 -19.66 -15.42 -31.55
C PHE A 901 -20.53 -14.46 -32.35
N ASP A 902 -20.17 -13.18 -32.38
CA ASP A 902 -20.87 -12.18 -33.18
C ASP A 902 -20.78 -12.54 -34.68
N ARG A 903 -19.61 -13.00 -35.14
CA ARG A 903 -19.45 -13.47 -36.52
C ARG A 903 -20.30 -14.68 -36.84
N ILE A 904 -20.35 -15.68 -35.95
CA ILE A 904 -21.20 -16.87 -36.11
C ILE A 904 -22.67 -16.46 -36.22
N ARG A 905 -23.11 -15.52 -35.37
CA ARG A 905 -24.47 -14.98 -35.40
C ARG A 905 -24.76 -14.25 -36.72
N GLU A 906 -23.82 -13.43 -37.19
CA GLU A 906 -23.92 -12.72 -38.48
C GLU A 906 -24.05 -13.71 -39.64
N TYR A 907 -23.15 -14.68 -39.76
CA TYR A 907 -23.18 -15.67 -40.84
C TYR A 907 -24.42 -16.56 -40.79
N PHE A 908 -24.90 -16.89 -39.59
CA PHE A 908 -26.16 -17.62 -39.43
C PHE A 908 -27.36 -16.83 -39.96
N GLY A 909 -27.35 -15.50 -39.81
CA GLY A 909 -28.37 -14.60 -40.35
C GLY A 909 -28.26 -14.38 -41.86
N GLU A 910 -27.04 -14.22 -42.39
CA GLU A 910 -26.79 -13.99 -43.83
C GLU A 910 -26.97 -15.27 -44.67
N HIS A 911 -26.64 -16.43 -44.10
CA HIS A 911 -26.63 -17.71 -44.80
C HIS A 911 -27.59 -18.73 -44.17
N THR A 912 -28.88 -18.40 -44.13
CA THR A 912 -29.93 -19.22 -43.52
C THR A 912 -30.09 -20.64 -44.09
N SER A 913 -29.58 -20.89 -45.30
CA SER A 913 -29.60 -22.21 -45.94
C SER A 913 -28.37 -23.07 -45.66
N TRP A 914 -27.34 -22.55 -45.00
CA TRP A 914 -26.11 -23.30 -44.72
C TRP A 914 -26.29 -24.21 -43.50
N GLU A 915 -25.67 -25.39 -43.58
CA GLU A 915 -25.50 -26.27 -42.42
C GLU A 915 -24.77 -25.53 -41.30
N PHE A 916 -25.23 -25.69 -40.05
CA PHE A 916 -24.69 -24.96 -38.90
C PHE A 916 -23.17 -25.18 -38.73
N ASN A 917 -22.67 -26.37 -39.07
CA ASN A 917 -21.23 -26.68 -39.04
C ASN A 917 -20.45 -25.79 -40.01
N LYS A 918 -20.97 -25.63 -41.23
CA LYS A 918 -20.35 -24.81 -42.27
C LYS A 918 -20.39 -23.34 -41.87
N VAL A 919 -21.49 -22.88 -41.28
CA VAL A 919 -21.61 -21.53 -40.71
C VAL A 919 -20.49 -21.29 -39.70
N VAL A 920 -20.32 -22.18 -38.72
CA VAL A 920 -19.31 -22.04 -37.66
C VAL A 920 -17.88 -22.08 -38.21
N ASP A 921 -17.51 -23.09 -39.01
CA ASP A 921 -16.14 -23.22 -39.54
C ASP A 921 -15.75 -22.06 -40.47
N THR A 922 -16.69 -21.58 -41.29
CA THR A 922 -16.45 -20.42 -42.17
C THR A 922 -16.34 -19.13 -41.37
N SER A 923 -17.16 -18.97 -40.32
CA SER A 923 -17.10 -17.81 -39.42
C SER A 923 -15.73 -17.72 -38.74
N LEU A 924 -15.28 -18.81 -38.11
CA LEU A 924 -13.97 -18.93 -37.47
C LEU A 924 -12.82 -18.61 -38.44
N SER A 925 -12.88 -19.17 -39.65
CA SER A 925 -11.86 -18.93 -40.67
C SER A 925 -11.83 -17.46 -41.12
N SER A 926 -12.99 -16.80 -41.19
CA SER A 926 -13.08 -15.38 -41.55
C SER A 926 -12.55 -14.44 -40.47
N THR A 927 -12.69 -14.80 -39.19
CA THR A 927 -12.20 -13.99 -38.06
C THR A 927 -10.72 -14.21 -37.75
N LEU A 928 -10.09 -15.26 -38.30
CA LEU A 928 -8.73 -15.65 -37.91
C LEU A 928 -7.69 -14.54 -38.15
N SER A 929 -7.76 -13.84 -39.29
CA SER A 929 -6.88 -12.70 -39.60
C SER A 929 -6.93 -11.64 -38.50
N ARG A 930 -8.14 -11.33 -38.03
CA ARG A 930 -8.37 -10.36 -36.96
C ARG A 930 -7.83 -10.87 -35.63
N THR A 931 -8.30 -12.03 -35.16
CA THR A 931 -7.94 -12.61 -33.86
C THR A 931 -6.42 -12.78 -33.73
N LEU A 932 -5.73 -13.24 -34.78
CA LEU A 932 -4.27 -13.36 -34.77
C LEU A 932 -3.57 -11.99 -34.78
N ASN A 933 -4.06 -11.01 -35.54
CA ASN A 933 -3.42 -9.69 -35.59
C ASN A 933 -3.54 -8.96 -34.24
N THR A 934 -4.73 -8.96 -33.64
CA THR A 934 -5.00 -8.36 -32.34
C THR A 934 -4.17 -9.00 -31.22
N SER A 935 -4.11 -10.33 -31.19
CA SER A 935 -3.29 -11.04 -30.21
C SER A 935 -1.80 -10.82 -30.42
N LEU A 936 -1.33 -10.78 -31.66
CA LEU A 936 0.08 -10.53 -31.95
C LEU A 936 0.50 -9.11 -31.60
N THR A 937 -0.32 -8.08 -31.87
CA THR A 937 -0.01 -6.71 -31.46
C THR A 937 0.05 -6.59 -29.94
N THR A 938 -0.90 -7.20 -29.24
CA THR A 938 -0.92 -7.21 -27.77
C THR A 938 0.29 -7.97 -27.21
N LEU A 939 0.63 -9.12 -27.81
CA LEU A 939 1.77 -9.93 -27.40
C LEU A 939 3.10 -9.21 -27.63
N VAL A 940 3.28 -8.51 -28.76
CA VAL A 940 4.49 -7.71 -29.02
C VAL A 940 4.68 -6.64 -27.94
N VAL A 941 3.59 -5.99 -27.54
CA VAL A 941 3.59 -5.01 -26.45
C VAL A 941 3.96 -5.67 -25.13
N LEU A 942 3.27 -6.75 -24.74
CA LEU A 942 3.53 -7.46 -23.48
C LEU A 942 4.96 -8.02 -23.42
N LEU A 943 5.48 -8.57 -24.52
CA LEU A 943 6.85 -9.06 -24.61
C LEU A 943 7.86 -7.94 -24.46
N SER A 944 7.57 -6.75 -25.00
CA SER A 944 8.46 -5.59 -24.85
C SER A 944 8.56 -5.17 -23.39
N ILE A 945 7.44 -5.14 -22.65
CA ILE A 945 7.44 -4.86 -21.21
C ILE A 945 8.08 -5.99 -20.42
N PHE A 946 7.83 -7.25 -20.80
CA PHE A 946 8.42 -8.40 -20.10
C PHE A 946 9.96 -8.40 -20.20
N ILE A 947 10.50 -7.98 -21.35
CA ILE A 947 11.95 -7.94 -21.61
C ILE A 947 12.61 -6.68 -21.07
N PHE A 948 11.98 -5.51 -21.25
CA PHE A 948 12.60 -4.20 -20.96
C PHE A 948 11.96 -3.45 -19.80
N GLY A 949 10.81 -3.90 -19.31
CA GLY A 949 10.15 -3.32 -18.15
C GLY A 949 10.82 -3.74 -16.85
N GLY A 950 10.47 -3.04 -15.77
CA GLY A 950 11.00 -3.32 -14.43
C GLY A 950 10.63 -4.71 -13.91
N ASP A 951 11.47 -5.24 -13.03
CA ASP A 951 11.36 -6.61 -12.53
C ASP A 951 10.15 -6.84 -11.63
N SER A 952 9.67 -5.79 -10.97
CA SER A 952 8.48 -5.79 -10.12
C SER A 952 7.21 -6.29 -10.82
N ILE A 953 7.11 -6.15 -12.15
CA ILE A 953 5.95 -6.60 -12.94
C ILE A 953 6.24 -7.77 -13.86
N ARG A 954 7.41 -8.41 -13.78
CA ARG A 954 7.76 -9.49 -14.71
C ARG A 954 6.83 -10.71 -14.55
N GLY A 955 6.53 -11.10 -13.31
CA GLY A 955 5.56 -12.18 -13.01
C GLY A 955 4.14 -11.84 -13.52
N PHE A 956 3.70 -10.60 -13.26
CA PHE A 956 2.44 -10.05 -13.77
C PHE A 956 2.36 -10.10 -15.31
N MET A 957 3.40 -9.64 -16.01
CA MET A 957 3.49 -9.68 -17.48
C MET A 957 3.49 -11.10 -18.02
N PHE A 958 4.19 -12.03 -17.36
CA PHE A 958 4.21 -13.43 -17.75
C PHE A 958 2.82 -14.07 -17.71
N ALA A 959 2.05 -13.82 -16.64
CA ALA A 959 0.66 -14.27 -16.53
C ALA A 959 -0.21 -13.74 -17.68
N LEU A 960 -0.07 -12.45 -18.03
CA LEU A 960 -0.78 -11.86 -19.16
C LEU A 960 -0.37 -12.48 -20.51
N ILE A 961 0.93 -12.71 -20.74
CA ILE A 961 1.44 -13.33 -21.97
C ILE A 961 0.83 -14.73 -22.15
N VAL A 962 0.93 -15.56 -21.11
CA VAL A 962 0.36 -16.91 -21.13
C VAL A 962 -1.15 -16.83 -21.36
N GLY A 963 -1.84 -15.95 -20.63
CA GLY A 963 -3.28 -15.80 -20.76
C GLY A 963 -3.74 -15.30 -22.13
N VAL A 964 -3.03 -14.37 -22.76
CA VAL A 964 -3.31 -13.90 -24.13
C VAL A 964 -3.15 -15.04 -25.13
N VAL A 965 -2.05 -15.80 -25.05
CA VAL A 965 -1.78 -16.93 -25.94
C VAL A 965 -2.86 -18.02 -25.79
N VAL A 966 -3.16 -18.39 -24.55
CA VAL A 966 -4.14 -19.44 -24.24
C VAL A 966 -5.56 -18.97 -24.57
N GLY A 967 -5.91 -17.71 -24.29
CA GLY A 967 -7.21 -17.12 -24.59
C GLY A 967 -7.51 -17.02 -26.08
N THR A 968 -6.53 -16.62 -26.89
CA THR A 968 -6.67 -16.62 -28.35
C THR A 968 -6.88 -18.03 -28.90
N TYR A 969 -6.19 -19.04 -28.34
CA TYR A 969 -6.41 -20.44 -28.69
C TYR A 969 -7.81 -20.93 -28.25
N SER A 970 -8.19 -20.66 -27.00
CA SER A 970 -9.41 -21.19 -26.40
C SER A 970 -10.67 -20.61 -27.06
N SER A 971 -10.64 -19.35 -27.48
CA SER A 971 -11.72 -18.69 -28.25
C SER A 971 -12.14 -19.50 -29.48
N LEU A 972 -11.15 -20.04 -30.21
CA LEU A 972 -11.35 -20.77 -31.47
C LEU A 972 -11.59 -22.27 -31.25
N PHE A 973 -10.85 -22.88 -30.32
CA PHE A 973 -10.79 -24.34 -30.16
C PHE A 973 -11.55 -24.90 -28.96
N ILE A 974 -11.98 -24.04 -28.01
CA ILE A 974 -12.69 -24.43 -26.79
C ILE A 974 -14.06 -23.76 -26.73
N ALA A 975 -14.13 -22.42 -26.70
CA ALA A 975 -15.38 -21.66 -26.54
C ALA A 975 -16.40 -22.00 -27.63
N THR A 976 -15.96 -21.87 -28.89
CA THR A 976 -16.82 -22.09 -30.06
C THR A 976 -17.26 -23.55 -30.20
N PRO A 977 -16.37 -24.55 -30.08
CA PRO A 977 -16.78 -25.96 -30.09
C PRO A 977 -17.72 -26.35 -28.94
N ILE A 978 -17.53 -25.84 -27.72
CA ILE A 978 -18.43 -26.12 -26.58
C ILE A 978 -19.81 -25.53 -26.83
N MET A 979 -19.88 -24.28 -27.30
CA MET A 979 -21.13 -23.63 -27.71
C MET A 979 -21.84 -24.46 -28.77
N TYR A 980 -21.12 -24.88 -29.82
CA TYR A 980 -21.64 -25.70 -30.90
C TYR A 980 -22.16 -27.07 -30.42
N ASP A 981 -21.41 -27.78 -29.58
CA ASP A 981 -21.80 -29.09 -29.05
C ASP A 981 -23.04 -28.98 -28.14
N SER A 982 -23.15 -27.91 -27.36
CA SER A 982 -24.34 -27.64 -26.52
C SER A 982 -25.58 -27.32 -27.34
N VAL A 983 -25.46 -26.52 -28.40
CA VAL A 983 -26.56 -26.24 -29.32
C VAL A 983 -27.03 -27.52 -30.02
N ASN A 984 -26.10 -28.34 -30.51
CA ASN A 984 -26.42 -29.61 -31.18
C ASN A 984 -27.08 -30.64 -30.26
N LYS A 985 -26.67 -30.71 -28.99
CA LYS A 985 -27.26 -31.62 -28.01
C LYS A 985 -28.73 -31.31 -27.76
N LEU A 986 -29.09 -30.02 -27.69
CA LEU A 986 -30.48 -29.58 -27.58
C LEU A 986 -31.29 -29.89 -28.84
N ALA A 987 -30.76 -29.55 -30.03
CA ALA A 987 -31.44 -29.85 -31.30
C ALA A 987 -31.72 -31.36 -31.49
N LYS A 988 -30.85 -32.24 -30.98
CA LYS A 988 -31.07 -33.69 -30.96
C LYS A 988 -32.11 -34.14 -29.92
N LYS A 989 -32.24 -33.42 -28.80
CA LYS A 989 -33.24 -33.69 -27.76
C LYS A 989 -34.64 -33.27 -28.23
N ASP A 990 -34.75 -32.11 -28.88
CA ASP A 990 -36.00 -31.58 -29.45
C ASP A 990 -36.50 -32.38 -30.67
N LYS A 991 -35.63 -33.15 -31.34
CA LYS A 991 -36.01 -34.10 -32.39
C LYS A 991 -36.39 -35.49 -31.89
N LYS A 992 -36.09 -35.80 -30.62
CA LYS A 992 -36.38 -37.10 -29.98
C LYS A 992 -37.65 -37.07 -29.11
N ASN A 993 -38.02 -35.89 -28.64
CA ASN A 993 -39.33 -35.58 -28.08
C ASN A 993 -40.26 -35.12 -29.20
#